data_AF-K3YL30-F1
#
_entry.id   AF-K3YL30-F1
#
_cell.length_a   1.000
_cell.length_b   1.000
_cell.length_c   1.000
_cell.angle_alpha   90.00
_cell.angle_beta   90.00
_cell.angle_gamma   90.00
#
_symmetry.space_group_name_H-M   'P 1'
#
loop_
_entity.id
_entity.type
_entity.pdbx_description
1 polymer ?
#
loop_
_entity_poly.entity_id
_entity_poly.type
_entity_poly.pdbx_seq_one_letter_code
_entity_poly.pdbx_strand_id
1 'polypeptide(L)'
;MIYGDWESGYEQLPVLFNAIKAVNPGMHYEYILKPNAWKDGRQIFGRAFWCFPQSVEVFRHCCPVFSIDGTFLISKYRGTLLIAISCDANNMLVPLAFALVERENNDSWGWFLRLVRIHVVGPSREVGVISDRHQGILHAVQEQIEGYAPLHHRWCTRHLAENLLRKDGVKDNFDLFQVAARQLEDYYFQRKLEQVRTATNAEGRQWLAGLMRDLDKWTRSHDAGGWRYEFQCSNMAESFNKLLLGIRGMPVNAIVEFTFYRLVAWFNERHAKTEALQIAGERLAEKPKRHLIIANERASTHEVQCFDLGSGTYQVERRGGTTSDGEIRESRIHVVVLRDFKCTCGRPRQYHFVCSHLVAAARHRDFDIESMIPHEFSVDTLVRTWSLRFVPFWDPREWPPYDGPKYVVDPTYRWNKRGTRKRTSNIPAKCRWRPETHSFHLPFGEMMVTLQDCQKMLGLSIRGWAVTGPCVSEEVDEQGTRTSGVLISWLREHFGQCPQDADAETVGHYGRAWILHLFACVLFPDATGDTASWMWIHCLTDWHQARLYSWGSAVLCFLYRQLCEACRRTAGSASVGGCVYLLQLWMWAHLPVGRPEIMPRRPWFPGEMPRRQPTWAYIWDQVKVSHTRLDRAYLDYINEIDALTAHSVNWQPYQGEDALPFTLSFVCGLDEDLYRMKCPLICFYAIEYHLPDRVARQFGMRQIWPPPATSTSVELHK
;
A
#
# COMPACT_ATOMS: atom_id res chain seq x y z
N MET A 1 -17.86 -11.00 18.82
CA MET A 1 -17.05 -10.97 17.58
C MET A 1 -18.02 -11.22 16.43
N ILE A 2 -18.11 -10.33 15.44
CA ILE A 2 -19.15 -10.39 14.37
C ILE A 2 -19.06 -11.69 13.55
N TYR A 3 -17.86 -12.23 13.36
CA TYR A 3 -17.59 -13.39 12.50
C TYR A 3 -17.37 -14.71 13.25
N GLY A 4 -17.67 -14.75 14.55
CA GLY A 4 -17.34 -15.89 15.41
C GLY A 4 -15.85 -15.98 15.76
N ASP A 5 -15.43 -17.12 16.29
CA ASP A 5 -14.04 -17.46 16.50
C ASP A 5 -13.42 -18.13 15.26
N TRP A 6 -12.12 -18.42 15.31
CA TRP A 6 -11.38 -18.97 14.17
C TRP A 6 -11.88 -20.34 13.73
N GLU A 7 -12.25 -21.19 14.69
CA GLU A 7 -12.75 -22.54 14.44
C GLU A 7 -14.15 -22.52 13.82
N SER A 8 -15.06 -21.73 14.39
CA SER A 8 -16.42 -21.54 13.86
C SER A 8 -16.44 -20.92 12.47
N GLY A 9 -15.42 -20.13 12.09
CA GLY A 9 -15.28 -19.63 10.73
C GLY A 9 -15.19 -20.73 9.67
N TYR A 10 -14.54 -21.86 9.97
CA TYR A 10 -14.50 -23.02 9.04
C TYR A 10 -15.83 -23.77 9.01
N GLU A 11 -16.56 -23.82 10.14
CA GLU A 11 -17.88 -24.45 10.21
C GLU A 11 -18.94 -23.67 9.44
N GLN A 12 -18.87 -22.33 9.48
CA GLN A 12 -19.82 -21.45 8.80
C GLN A 12 -19.58 -21.33 7.30
N LEU A 13 -18.40 -21.71 6.83
CA LEU A 13 -17.98 -21.50 5.43
C LEU A 13 -18.94 -22.11 4.39
N PRO A 14 -19.37 -23.39 4.53
CA PRO A 14 -20.34 -23.98 3.59
C PRO A 14 -21.72 -23.34 3.69
N VAL A 15 -22.12 -22.91 4.90
CA VAL A 15 -23.41 -22.25 5.11
C VAL A 15 -23.42 -20.91 4.40
N LEU A 16 -22.36 -20.12 4.58
CA LEU A 16 -22.16 -18.84 3.89
C LEU A 16 -22.16 -19.01 2.37
N PHE A 17 -21.44 -20.01 1.86
CA PHE A 17 -21.41 -20.28 0.42
C PHE A 17 -22.77 -20.72 -0.14
N ASN A 18 -23.53 -21.53 0.59
CA ASN A 18 -24.91 -21.86 0.21
C ASN A 18 -25.81 -20.63 0.23
N ALA A 19 -25.68 -19.76 1.25
CA ALA A 19 -26.45 -18.53 1.34
C ALA A 19 -26.16 -17.59 0.15
N ILE A 20 -24.88 -17.38 -0.20
CA ILE A 20 -24.51 -16.55 -1.35
C ILE A 20 -25.00 -17.19 -2.66
N LYS A 21 -24.84 -18.50 -2.83
CA LYS A 21 -25.25 -19.23 -4.03
C LYS A 21 -26.77 -19.26 -4.20
N ALA A 22 -27.55 -19.31 -3.13
CA ALA A 22 -29.01 -19.31 -3.19
C ALA A 22 -29.56 -18.07 -3.89
N VAL A 23 -28.95 -16.90 -3.64
CA VAL A 23 -29.33 -15.64 -4.28
C VAL A 23 -28.51 -15.31 -5.54
N ASN A 24 -27.33 -15.93 -5.71
CA ASN A 24 -26.47 -15.83 -6.90
C ASN A 24 -26.24 -17.24 -7.51
N PRO A 25 -27.23 -17.82 -8.23
CA PRO A 25 -27.24 -19.24 -8.60
C PRO A 25 -26.07 -19.69 -9.47
N GLY A 26 -25.43 -18.79 -10.21
CA GLY A 26 -24.24 -19.08 -11.01
C GLY A 26 -22.94 -19.16 -10.19
N MET A 27 -22.97 -18.93 -8.88
CA MET A 27 -21.79 -19.07 -8.02
C MET A 27 -21.35 -20.53 -7.99
N HIS A 28 -20.07 -20.74 -8.32
CA HIS A 28 -19.43 -22.03 -8.21
C HIS A 28 -18.48 -22.03 -7.01
N TYR A 29 -18.57 -23.07 -6.19
CA TYR A 29 -17.64 -23.34 -5.12
C TYR A 29 -17.40 -24.85 -5.03
N GLU A 30 -16.22 -25.22 -4.55
CA GLU A 30 -15.83 -26.62 -4.31
C GLU A 30 -15.05 -26.72 -3.01
N TYR A 31 -15.21 -27.82 -2.27
CA TYR A 31 -14.39 -28.13 -1.10
C TYR A 31 -13.79 -29.52 -1.23
N ILE A 32 -12.53 -29.63 -0.85
CA ILE A 32 -11.86 -30.92 -0.69
C ILE A 32 -11.71 -31.22 0.80
N LEU A 33 -12.10 -32.44 1.17
CA LEU A 33 -11.90 -33.02 2.49
C LEU A 33 -10.46 -33.51 2.62
N LYS A 34 -9.92 -33.48 3.83
CA LYS A 34 -8.70 -34.24 4.12
C LYS A 34 -9.07 -35.73 4.22
N PRO A 35 -8.49 -36.62 3.37
CA PRO A 35 -8.91 -38.03 3.33
C PRO A 35 -8.80 -38.71 4.69
N ASN A 36 -9.84 -39.44 5.10
CA ASN A 36 -9.90 -40.24 6.33
C ASN A 36 -9.62 -39.46 7.64
N ALA A 37 -9.80 -38.14 7.63
CA ALA A 37 -9.49 -37.28 8.77
C ALA A 37 -10.77 -36.74 9.42
N TRP A 38 -11.11 -37.28 10.59
CA TRP A 38 -12.29 -36.91 11.38
C TRP A 38 -11.87 -36.50 12.79
N LYS A 39 -12.63 -35.57 13.38
CA LYS A 39 -12.46 -35.16 14.77
C LYS A 39 -13.83 -34.92 15.41
N ASP A 40 -14.12 -35.60 16.52
CA ASP A 40 -15.38 -35.45 17.28
C ASP A 40 -16.64 -35.56 16.41
N GLY A 41 -16.65 -36.50 15.44
CA GLY A 41 -17.76 -36.69 14.49
C GLY A 41 -17.86 -35.63 13.38
N ARG A 42 -16.90 -34.69 13.31
CA ARG A 42 -16.81 -33.63 12.30
C ARG A 42 -15.67 -33.90 11.31
N GLN A 43 -15.83 -33.44 10.07
CA GLN A 43 -14.83 -33.64 9.01
C GLN A 43 -13.74 -32.56 9.09
N ILE A 44 -12.50 -32.91 8.75
CA ILE A 44 -11.40 -31.94 8.73
C ILE A 44 -11.36 -31.19 7.39
N PHE A 45 -11.34 -29.86 7.47
CA PHE A 45 -11.21 -28.97 6.32
C PHE A 45 -9.89 -29.20 5.58
N GLY A 46 -9.96 -29.44 4.26
CA GLY A 46 -8.79 -29.54 3.39
C GLY A 46 -8.56 -28.24 2.62
N ARG A 47 -9.40 -28.00 1.61
CA ARG A 47 -9.29 -26.82 0.71
C ARG A 47 -10.68 -26.32 0.30
N ALA A 48 -10.79 -25.05 -0.06
CA ALA A 48 -12.02 -24.45 -0.60
C ALA A 48 -11.71 -23.58 -1.81
N PHE A 49 -12.55 -23.63 -2.85
CA PHE A 49 -12.49 -22.80 -4.05
C PHE A 49 -13.81 -22.07 -4.21
N TRP A 50 -13.77 -20.84 -4.71
CA TRP A 50 -14.98 -20.14 -5.14
C TRP A 50 -14.70 -19.15 -6.27
N CYS A 51 -15.68 -18.99 -7.14
CA CYS A 51 -15.76 -17.91 -8.11
C CYS A 51 -17.21 -17.41 -8.23
N PHE A 52 -17.36 -16.14 -8.57
CA PHE A 52 -18.67 -15.50 -8.74
C PHE A 52 -19.04 -15.47 -10.23
N PRO A 53 -20.31 -15.70 -10.58
CA PRO A 53 -20.72 -15.76 -11.99
C PRO A 53 -20.49 -14.42 -12.69
N GLN A 54 -20.66 -13.31 -11.95
CA GLN A 54 -20.34 -11.98 -12.43
C GLN A 54 -18.87 -11.93 -12.88
N SER A 55 -17.92 -12.28 -12.02
CA SER A 55 -16.49 -12.31 -12.37
C SER A 55 -16.15 -13.22 -13.56
N VAL A 56 -16.81 -14.38 -13.67
CA VAL A 56 -16.61 -15.32 -14.79
C VAL A 56 -17.09 -14.73 -16.11
N GLU A 57 -18.29 -14.13 -16.12
CA GLU A 57 -18.86 -13.50 -17.30
C GLU A 57 -18.02 -12.30 -17.74
N VAL A 58 -17.60 -11.46 -16.79
CA VAL A 58 -16.74 -10.30 -17.03
C VAL A 58 -15.44 -10.68 -17.74
N PHE A 59 -14.85 -11.82 -17.38
CA PHE A 59 -13.59 -12.23 -17.97
C PHE A 59 -13.68 -12.37 -19.50
N ARG A 60 -14.85 -12.74 -20.05
CA ARG A 60 -15.07 -12.85 -21.51
C ARG A 60 -14.89 -11.52 -22.24
N HIS A 61 -15.05 -10.41 -21.54
CA HIS A 61 -14.89 -9.05 -22.05
C HIS A 61 -13.50 -8.46 -21.76
N CYS A 62 -12.76 -9.04 -20.81
CA CYS A 62 -11.38 -8.64 -20.50
C CYS A 62 -10.40 -9.12 -21.56
N CYS A 63 -9.21 -8.51 -21.58
CA CYS A 63 -8.05 -9.09 -22.28
C CYS A 63 -7.84 -10.55 -21.82
N PRO A 64 -7.53 -11.50 -22.72
CA PRO A 64 -7.39 -12.93 -22.41
C PRO A 64 -6.06 -13.23 -21.69
N VAL A 65 -5.82 -12.52 -20.59
CA VAL A 65 -4.66 -12.66 -19.72
C VAL A 65 -5.11 -12.56 -18.27
N PHE A 66 -4.56 -13.42 -17.41
CA PHE A 66 -4.73 -13.29 -15.96
C PHE A 66 -3.43 -13.59 -15.24
N SER A 67 -3.30 -13.05 -14.03
CA SER A 67 -2.21 -13.34 -13.13
C SER A 67 -2.70 -14.17 -11.95
N ILE A 68 -1.84 -15.06 -11.49
CA ILE A 68 -2.05 -15.85 -10.28
C ILE A 68 -0.96 -15.55 -9.27
N ASP A 69 -1.34 -15.54 -8.00
CA ASP A 69 -0.41 -15.39 -6.89
C ASP A 69 -0.99 -16.03 -5.63
N GLY A 70 -0.11 -16.42 -4.73
CA GLY A 70 -0.44 -16.98 -3.43
C GLY A 70 -0.13 -15.99 -2.32
N THR A 71 -0.93 -16.03 -1.25
CA THR A 71 -0.60 -15.27 -0.06
C THR A 71 -0.91 -15.99 1.23
N PHE A 72 0.06 -15.97 2.14
CA PHE A 72 -0.07 -16.62 3.42
C PHE A 72 -1.14 -15.94 4.30
N LEU A 73 -1.99 -16.77 4.89
CA LEU A 73 -2.90 -16.35 5.94
C LEU A 73 -2.10 -16.07 7.21
N ILE A 74 -2.44 -14.97 7.88
CA ILE A 74 -1.81 -14.54 9.14
C ILE A 74 -2.67 -15.01 10.34
N SER A 75 -3.67 -15.86 10.08
CA SER A 75 -4.59 -16.40 11.08
C SER A 75 -3.93 -17.34 12.10
N LYS A 76 -4.73 -17.74 13.11
CA LYS A 76 -4.38 -18.79 14.09
C LYS A 76 -3.94 -20.11 13.44
N TYR A 77 -4.40 -20.37 12.22
CA TYR A 77 -4.10 -21.55 11.43
C TYR A 77 -3.26 -21.18 10.19
N ARG A 78 -2.32 -22.05 9.84
CA ARG A 78 -1.55 -21.94 8.60
C ARG A 78 -2.47 -22.19 7.42
N GLY A 79 -2.27 -21.44 6.36
CA GLY A 79 -2.94 -21.61 5.08
C GLY A 79 -2.46 -20.55 4.09
N THR A 80 -2.80 -20.76 2.83
CA THR A 80 -2.54 -19.82 1.75
C THR A 80 -3.86 -19.52 1.03
N LEU A 81 -4.10 -18.25 0.74
CA LEU A 81 -5.14 -17.82 -0.18
C LEU A 81 -4.51 -17.66 -1.58
N LEU A 82 -4.92 -18.51 -2.52
CA LEU A 82 -4.57 -18.40 -3.93
C LEU A 82 -5.62 -17.54 -4.64
N ILE A 83 -5.17 -16.74 -5.62
CA ILE A 83 -6.05 -15.81 -6.32
C ILE A 83 -5.70 -15.80 -7.80
N ALA A 84 -6.73 -15.75 -8.65
CA ALA A 84 -6.63 -15.46 -10.07
C ALA A 84 -7.27 -14.11 -10.37
N ILE A 85 -6.55 -13.23 -11.06
CA ILE A 85 -6.95 -11.83 -11.31
C ILE A 85 -6.62 -11.44 -12.74
N SER A 86 -7.60 -10.88 -13.44
CA SER A 86 -7.41 -10.24 -14.74
C SER A 86 -7.59 -8.72 -14.63
N CYS A 87 -7.72 -8.03 -15.75
CA CYS A 87 -8.03 -6.61 -15.79
C CYS A 87 -8.88 -6.27 -17.02
N ASP A 88 -9.62 -5.17 -16.92
CA ASP A 88 -10.35 -4.60 -18.05
C ASP A 88 -9.43 -3.81 -19.01
N ALA A 89 -10.02 -3.18 -20.03
CA ALA A 89 -9.33 -2.36 -21.02
C ALA A 89 -8.55 -1.17 -20.43
N ASN A 90 -8.89 -0.71 -19.23
CA ASN A 90 -8.21 0.37 -18.51
C ASN A 90 -7.18 -0.16 -17.50
N ASN A 91 -6.88 -1.47 -17.52
CA ASN A 91 -6.05 -2.17 -16.56
C ASN A 91 -6.60 -2.13 -15.12
N MET A 92 -7.91 -1.95 -14.95
CA MET A 92 -8.54 -2.03 -13.63
C MET A 92 -8.72 -3.49 -13.23
N LEU A 93 -8.34 -3.84 -12.00
CA LEU A 93 -8.27 -5.24 -11.53
C LEU A 93 -9.64 -5.93 -11.48
N VAL A 94 -9.76 -7.11 -12.08
CA VAL A 94 -10.94 -7.97 -12.07
C VAL A 94 -10.58 -9.30 -11.38
N PRO A 95 -10.90 -9.46 -10.08
CA PRO A 95 -10.70 -10.74 -9.39
C PRO A 95 -11.63 -11.81 -9.97
N LEU A 96 -11.06 -12.95 -10.35
CA LEU A 96 -11.76 -14.01 -11.07
C LEU A 96 -12.16 -15.16 -10.15
N ALA A 97 -11.21 -15.66 -9.37
CA ALA A 97 -11.40 -16.82 -8.51
C ALA A 97 -10.44 -16.80 -7.33
N PHE A 98 -10.81 -17.54 -6.29
CA PHE A 98 -10.10 -17.62 -5.03
C PHE A 98 -10.04 -19.07 -4.55
N ALA A 99 -8.98 -19.42 -3.82
CA ALA A 99 -8.92 -20.69 -3.12
C ALA A 99 -8.17 -20.60 -1.78
N LEU A 100 -8.74 -21.22 -0.75
CA LEU A 100 -8.08 -21.49 0.52
C LEU A 100 -7.43 -22.86 0.45
N VAL A 101 -6.11 -22.90 0.58
CA VAL A 101 -5.31 -24.13 0.55
C VAL A 101 -4.39 -24.24 1.76
N GLU A 102 -3.98 -25.45 2.09
CA GLU A 102 -3.08 -25.72 3.23
C GLU A 102 -1.69 -25.08 3.07
N ARG A 103 -1.13 -25.10 1.85
CA ARG A 103 0.15 -24.51 1.46
C ARG A 103 0.29 -24.47 -0.06
N GLU A 104 1.21 -23.67 -0.55
CA GLU A 104 1.63 -23.67 -1.95
C GLU A 104 2.45 -24.93 -2.25
N ASN A 105 1.90 -25.82 -3.07
CA ASN A 105 2.55 -27.03 -3.54
C ASN A 105 1.98 -27.44 -4.91
N ASN A 106 2.54 -28.48 -5.53
CA ASN A 106 2.13 -28.91 -6.88
C ASN A 106 0.65 -29.31 -6.95
N ASP A 107 0.15 -29.98 -5.91
CA ASP A 107 -1.23 -30.45 -5.83
C ASP A 107 -2.22 -29.29 -5.60
N SER A 108 -1.89 -28.33 -4.72
CA SER A 108 -2.69 -27.11 -4.52
C SER A 108 -2.80 -26.27 -5.79
N TRP A 109 -1.69 -26.06 -6.50
CA TRP A 109 -1.68 -25.28 -7.74
C TRP A 109 -2.37 -26.01 -8.90
N GLY A 110 -2.16 -27.32 -9.03
CA GLY A 110 -2.84 -28.16 -10.02
C GLY A 110 -4.35 -28.12 -9.84
N TRP A 111 -4.82 -28.36 -8.62
CA TRP A 111 -6.25 -28.27 -8.30
C TRP A 111 -6.84 -26.89 -8.56
N PHE A 112 -6.18 -25.82 -8.09
CA PHE A 112 -6.66 -24.45 -8.30
C PHE A 112 -6.75 -24.08 -9.78
N LEU A 113 -5.69 -24.33 -10.56
CA LEU A 113 -5.67 -23.99 -11.98
C LEU A 113 -6.63 -24.84 -12.80
N ARG A 114 -6.83 -26.11 -12.45
CA ARG A 114 -7.86 -26.95 -13.06
C ARG A 114 -9.25 -26.34 -12.89
N LEU A 115 -9.60 -25.90 -11.68
CA LEU A 115 -10.90 -25.25 -11.42
C LEU A 115 -11.03 -23.90 -12.13
N VAL A 116 -9.97 -23.09 -12.16
CA VAL A 116 -9.96 -21.83 -12.93
C VAL A 116 -10.19 -22.10 -14.42
N ARG A 117 -9.54 -23.11 -15.00
CA ARG A 117 -9.75 -23.46 -16.42
C ARG A 117 -11.17 -23.91 -16.72
N ILE A 118 -11.73 -24.77 -15.86
CA ILE A 118 -13.06 -25.33 -16.05
C ILE A 118 -14.14 -24.26 -15.85
N HIS A 119 -14.08 -23.51 -14.76
CA HIS A 119 -15.19 -22.64 -14.32
C HIS A 119 -15.03 -21.17 -14.72
N VAL A 120 -13.82 -20.70 -15.03
CA VAL A 120 -13.56 -19.29 -15.36
C VAL A 120 -13.17 -19.11 -16.84
N VAL A 121 -12.23 -19.89 -17.35
CA VAL A 121 -11.73 -19.74 -18.73
C VAL A 121 -12.68 -20.38 -19.75
N GLY A 122 -13.14 -21.59 -19.47
CA GLY A 122 -13.96 -22.38 -20.39
C GLY A 122 -13.11 -23.16 -21.42
N PRO A 123 -13.75 -24.02 -22.22
CA PRO A 123 -13.07 -25.00 -23.08
C PRO A 123 -12.37 -24.39 -24.31
N SER A 124 -12.91 -23.32 -24.89
CA SER A 124 -12.50 -22.82 -26.21
C SER A 124 -11.51 -21.65 -26.19
N ARG A 125 -11.29 -21.00 -25.05
CA ARG A 125 -10.54 -19.74 -24.98
C ARG A 125 -9.07 -19.98 -24.61
N GLU A 126 -8.16 -19.61 -25.51
CA GLU A 126 -6.73 -19.54 -25.21
C GLU A 126 -6.41 -18.28 -24.40
N VAL A 127 -5.63 -18.43 -23.33
CA VAL A 127 -5.33 -17.33 -22.40
C VAL A 127 -3.88 -17.34 -21.94
N GLY A 128 -3.32 -16.15 -21.75
CA GLY A 128 -2.02 -15.94 -21.14
C GLY A 128 -2.10 -15.99 -19.60
N VAL A 129 -1.15 -16.70 -18.97
CA VAL A 129 -1.05 -16.73 -17.50
C VAL A 129 0.28 -16.15 -17.07
N ILE A 130 0.23 -15.13 -16.20
CA ILE A 130 1.42 -14.47 -15.65
C ILE A 130 1.56 -14.80 -14.17
N SER A 131 2.65 -15.46 -13.81
CA SER A 131 2.93 -15.84 -12.43
C SER A 131 4.43 -15.79 -12.15
N ASP A 132 4.80 -16.06 -10.90
CA ASP A 132 6.17 -16.44 -10.59
C ASP A 132 6.57 -17.77 -11.26
N ARG A 133 7.84 -18.17 -11.10
CA ARG A 133 8.39 -19.42 -11.61
C ARG A 133 8.37 -20.52 -10.52
N HIS A 134 7.34 -20.57 -9.68
CA HIS A 134 7.20 -21.63 -8.68
C HIS A 134 6.97 -23.00 -9.35
N GLN A 135 7.66 -24.04 -8.89
CA GLN A 135 7.65 -25.36 -9.54
C GLN A 135 6.24 -25.96 -9.62
N GLY A 136 5.42 -25.73 -8.59
CA GLY A 136 4.02 -26.17 -8.57
C GLY A 136 3.16 -25.51 -9.65
N ILE A 137 3.44 -24.25 -10.00
CA ILE A 137 2.72 -23.56 -11.08
C ILE A 137 3.19 -24.09 -12.43
N LEU A 138 4.50 -24.29 -12.62
CA LEU A 138 5.03 -24.85 -13.87
C LEU A 138 4.37 -26.19 -14.22
N HIS A 139 4.24 -27.07 -13.23
CA HIS A 139 3.56 -28.36 -13.41
C HIS A 139 2.07 -28.18 -13.71
N ALA A 140 1.38 -27.34 -12.94
CA ALA A 140 -0.06 -27.12 -13.07
C ALA A 140 -0.46 -26.50 -14.42
N VAL A 141 0.37 -25.61 -14.98
CA VAL A 141 0.09 -24.97 -16.28
C VAL A 141 0.38 -25.92 -17.46
N GLN A 142 1.28 -26.88 -17.29
CA GLN A 142 1.60 -27.89 -18.32
C GLN A 142 0.56 -29.03 -18.40
N GLU A 143 -0.26 -29.20 -17.36
CA GLU A 143 -1.32 -30.20 -17.33
C GLU A 143 -2.28 -29.99 -18.51
N GLN A 144 -2.42 -31.00 -19.38
CA GLN A 144 -3.40 -30.97 -20.46
C GLN A 144 -4.73 -31.49 -19.93
N ILE A 145 -5.80 -30.74 -20.19
CA ILE A 145 -7.18 -31.13 -19.84
C ILE A 145 -7.89 -31.37 -21.16
N GLU A 146 -8.39 -32.58 -21.38
CA GLU A 146 -9.10 -32.96 -22.59
C GLU A 146 -10.31 -32.03 -22.82
N GLY A 147 -10.45 -31.52 -24.05
CA GLY A 147 -11.51 -30.57 -24.40
C GLY A 147 -11.26 -29.11 -23.99
N TYR A 148 -10.11 -28.78 -23.39
CA TYR A 148 -9.74 -27.41 -23.01
C TYR A 148 -8.49 -26.92 -23.74
N ALA A 149 -8.53 -25.68 -24.19
CA ALA A 149 -7.39 -25.00 -24.80
C ALA A 149 -6.17 -24.93 -23.84
N PRO A 150 -4.93 -24.93 -24.38
CA PRO A 150 -3.72 -24.81 -23.58
C PRO A 150 -3.58 -23.40 -22.96
N LEU A 151 -2.89 -23.34 -21.82
CA LEU A 151 -2.54 -22.08 -21.18
C LEU A 151 -1.17 -21.58 -21.66
N HIS A 152 -1.06 -20.32 -22.02
CA HIS A 152 0.20 -19.71 -22.44
C HIS A 152 0.93 -19.11 -21.23
N HIS A 153 1.78 -19.91 -20.59
CA HIS A 153 2.53 -19.45 -19.41
C HIS A 153 3.58 -18.40 -19.75
N ARG A 154 3.64 -17.34 -18.95
CA ARG A 154 4.59 -16.24 -19.05
C ARG A 154 5.10 -15.90 -17.65
N TRP A 155 6.42 -15.82 -17.50
CA TRP A 155 7.05 -15.63 -16.19
C TRP A 155 7.11 -14.15 -15.81
N CYS A 156 6.86 -13.85 -14.54
CA CYS A 156 6.99 -12.49 -14.01
C CYS A 156 8.45 -12.03 -14.11
N THR A 157 8.70 -11.01 -14.91
CA THR A 157 10.05 -10.46 -15.16
C THR A 157 10.68 -9.92 -13.87
N ARG A 158 9.86 -9.34 -12.97
CA ARG A 158 10.33 -8.87 -11.66
C ARG A 158 10.85 -10.04 -10.81
N HIS A 159 10.09 -11.12 -10.67
CA HIS A 159 10.52 -12.30 -9.92
C HIS A 159 11.76 -12.97 -10.53
N LEU A 160 11.89 -12.96 -11.86
CA LEU A 160 13.11 -13.42 -12.53
C LEU A 160 14.31 -12.52 -12.23
N ALA A 161 14.12 -11.20 -12.23
CA ALA A 161 15.16 -10.25 -11.86
C ALA A 161 15.56 -10.40 -10.37
N GLU A 162 14.60 -10.66 -9.47
CA GLU A 162 14.90 -10.98 -8.06
C GLU A 162 15.70 -12.28 -7.92
N ASN A 163 15.41 -13.28 -8.76
CA ASN A 163 16.18 -14.52 -8.79
C ASN A 163 17.61 -14.30 -9.32
N LEU A 164 17.78 -13.46 -10.34
CA LEU A 164 19.11 -13.06 -10.82
C LEU A 164 19.89 -12.35 -9.71
N LEU A 165 19.27 -11.37 -9.05
CA LEU A 165 19.86 -10.63 -7.93
C LEU A 165 20.30 -11.55 -6.78
N ARG A 166 19.52 -12.60 -6.48
CA ARG A 166 19.88 -13.61 -5.47
C ARG A 166 21.08 -14.47 -5.87
N LYS A 167 21.36 -14.60 -7.17
CA LYS A 167 22.47 -15.40 -7.71
C LYS A 167 23.74 -14.59 -7.90
N ASP A 168 23.62 -13.37 -8.40
CA ASP A 168 24.78 -12.54 -8.69
C ASP A 168 25.13 -11.54 -7.57
N GLY A 169 24.16 -11.19 -6.72
CA GLY A 169 24.31 -10.21 -5.65
C GLY A 169 24.39 -8.75 -6.12
N VAL A 170 24.20 -8.46 -7.41
CA VAL A 170 24.44 -7.14 -8.01
C VAL A 170 23.11 -6.44 -8.28
N LYS A 171 22.85 -5.35 -7.55
CA LYS A 171 21.59 -4.61 -7.63
C LYS A 171 21.32 -4.03 -9.02
N ASP A 172 22.33 -3.48 -9.70
CA ASP A 172 22.15 -2.82 -11.00
C ASP A 172 21.73 -3.79 -12.11
N ASN A 173 22.09 -5.08 -11.99
CA ASN A 173 21.70 -6.11 -12.93
C ASN A 173 20.19 -6.39 -12.90
N PHE A 174 19.52 -6.06 -11.79
CA PHE A 174 18.07 -6.16 -11.66
C PHE A 174 17.34 -5.31 -12.71
N ASP A 175 17.67 -4.02 -12.77
CA ASP A 175 17.04 -3.08 -13.69
C ASP A 175 17.46 -3.35 -15.13
N LEU A 176 18.74 -3.65 -15.35
CA LEU A 176 19.27 -4.00 -16.67
C LEU A 176 18.56 -5.23 -17.27
N PHE A 177 18.33 -6.27 -16.46
CA PHE A 177 17.58 -7.46 -16.87
C PHE A 177 16.12 -7.12 -17.24
N GLN A 178 15.45 -6.28 -16.45
CA GLN A 178 14.09 -5.84 -16.77
C GLN A 178 14.03 -5.06 -18.08
N VAL A 179 15.02 -4.21 -18.34
CA VAL A 179 15.13 -3.46 -19.60
C VAL A 179 15.34 -4.40 -20.79
N ALA A 180 16.19 -5.43 -20.64
CA ALA A 180 16.40 -6.44 -21.67
C ALA A 180 15.09 -7.19 -22.00
N ALA A 181 14.41 -7.71 -20.99
CA ALA A 181 13.16 -8.48 -21.16
C ALA A 181 12.01 -7.67 -21.83
N ARG A 182 11.99 -6.35 -21.64
CA ARG A 182 10.96 -5.45 -22.20
C ARG A 182 11.18 -5.08 -23.67
N GLN A 183 12.34 -5.40 -24.26
CA GLN A 183 12.62 -5.08 -25.66
C GLN A 183 11.65 -5.81 -26.59
N LEU A 184 11.11 -5.09 -27.57
CA LEU A 184 10.13 -5.62 -28.53
C LEU A 184 10.79 -6.24 -29.75
N GLU A 185 12.04 -5.88 -30.01
CA GLU A 185 12.78 -6.21 -31.21
C GLU A 185 14.04 -7.00 -30.82
N ASP A 186 14.33 -8.06 -31.57
CA ASP A 186 15.40 -9.00 -31.23
C ASP A 186 16.78 -8.32 -31.20
N TYR A 187 17.08 -7.43 -32.15
CA TYR A 187 18.35 -6.69 -32.18
C TYR A 187 18.67 -5.97 -30.85
N TYR A 188 17.72 -5.20 -30.30
CA TYR A 188 17.93 -4.50 -29.03
C TYR A 188 17.91 -5.45 -27.84
N PHE A 189 17.11 -6.51 -27.92
CA PHE A 189 17.13 -7.57 -26.93
C PHE A 189 18.52 -8.19 -26.83
N GLN A 190 19.14 -8.62 -27.94
CA GLN A 190 20.47 -9.21 -27.97
C GLN A 190 21.53 -8.24 -27.42
N ARG A 191 21.48 -6.96 -27.82
CA ARG A 191 22.39 -5.93 -27.30
C ARG A 191 22.27 -5.76 -25.78
N LYS A 192 21.05 -5.67 -25.25
CA LYS A 192 20.82 -5.52 -23.81
C LYS A 192 21.13 -6.81 -23.05
N LEU A 193 20.86 -7.97 -23.63
CA LEU A 193 21.22 -9.27 -23.08
C LEU A 193 22.74 -9.40 -22.94
N GLU A 194 23.52 -8.92 -23.92
CA GLU A 194 24.98 -8.95 -23.84
C GLU A 194 25.51 -8.03 -22.73
N GLN A 195 24.90 -6.85 -22.54
CA GLN A 195 25.19 -6.00 -21.39
C GLN A 195 24.93 -6.74 -20.06
N VAL A 196 23.81 -7.47 -19.95
CA VAL A 196 23.52 -8.30 -18.77
C VAL A 196 24.57 -9.41 -18.61
N ARG A 197 24.97 -10.10 -19.69
CA ARG A 197 25.98 -11.18 -19.64
C ARG A 197 27.35 -10.68 -19.18
N THR A 198 27.75 -9.50 -19.65
CA THR A 198 29.02 -8.89 -19.27
C THR A 198 29.00 -8.41 -17.82
N ALA A 199 27.87 -7.83 -17.37
CA ALA A 199 27.73 -7.29 -16.03
C ALA A 199 27.47 -8.35 -14.93
N THR A 200 27.02 -9.56 -15.31
CA THR A 200 26.74 -10.64 -14.36
C THR A 200 28.00 -11.43 -14.01
N ASN A 201 28.06 -11.94 -12.77
CA ASN A 201 29.14 -12.84 -12.33
C ASN A 201 28.97 -14.26 -12.94
N ALA A 202 29.90 -15.18 -12.63
CA ALA A 202 29.86 -16.54 -13.18
C ALA A 202 28.56 -17.31 -12.85
N GLU A 203 28.05 -17.18 -11.62
CA GLU A 203 26.79 -17.82 -11.20
C GLU A 203 25.57 -17.23 -11.92
N GLY A 204 25.51 -15.91 -12.05
CA GLY A 204 24.48 -15.20 -12.81
C GLY A 204 24.50 -15.59 -14.28
N ARG A 205 25.67 -15.68 -14.90
CA ARG A 205 25.82 -16.15 -16.30
C ARG A 205 25.34 -17.58 -16.48
N GLN A 206 25.68 -18.50 -15.57
CA GLN A 206 25.20 -19.88 -15.63
C GLN A 206 23.68 -19.96 -15.49
N TRP A 207 23.10 -19.17 -14.59
CA TRP A 207 21.65 -19.09 -14.44
C TRP A 207 20.97 -18.53 -15.69
N LEU A 208 21.52 -17.46 -16.30
CA LEU A 208 21.04 -16.90 -17.55
C LEU A 208 21.09 -17.90 -18.69
N ALA A 209 22.18 -18.67 -18.81
CA ALA A 209 22.33 -19.70 -19.84
C ALA A 209 21.20 -20.75 -19.75
N GLY A 210 20.80 -21.14 -18.53
CA GLY A 210 19.64 -22.00 -18.31
C GLY A 210 18.31 -21.36 -18.73
N LEU A 211 18.16 -20.05 -18.56
CA LEU A 211 16.97 -19.28 -18.92
C LEU A 211 16.82 -19.07 -20.44
N MET A 212 17.91 -19.16 -21.21
CA MET A 212 17.89 -18.96 -22.67
C MET A 212 17.07 -20.01 -23.44
N ARG A 213 16.74 -21.14 -22.82
CA ARG A 213 15.92 -22.19 -23.45
C ARG A 213 14.46 -21.77 -23.61
N ASP A 214 14.01 -20.80 -22.82
CA ASP A 214 12.60 -20.43 -22.66
C ASP A 214 12.37 -18.94 -22.97
N LEU A 215 13.00 -18.41 -24.04
CA LEU A 215 12.94 -16.98 -24.37
C LEU A 215 11.51 -16.45 -24.56
N ASP A 216 10.60 -17.27 -25.09
CA ASP A 216 9.18 -16.92 -25.24
C ASP A 216 8.47 -16.70 -23.89
N LYS A 217 8.98 -17.35 -22.83
CA LYS A 217 8.38 -17.30 -21.50
C LYS A 217 8.67 -16.00 -20.78
N TRP A 218 9.77 -15.29 -21.06
CA TRP A 218 10.18 -14.12 -20.26
C TRP A 218 10.51 -12.85 -21.07
N THR A 219 10.66 -12.94 -22.40
CA THR A 219 10.97 -11.78 -23.25
C THR A 219 9.77 -11.36 -24.11
N ARG A 220 9.67 -10.07 -24.44
CA ARG A 220 8.66 -9.58 -25.39
C ARG A 220 9.08 -9.77 -26.85
N SER A 221 10.37 -9.78 -27.14
CA SER A 221 10.85 -9.96 -28.52
C SER A 221 10.52 -11.35 -29.08
N HIS A 222 10.53 -12.39 -28.22
CA HIS A 222 10.30 -13.79 -28.59
C HIS A 222 8.92 -14.34 -28.21
N ASP A 223 8.04 -13.55 -27.58
CA ASP A 223 6.65 -13.95 -27.34
C ASP A 223 5.84 -13.87 -28.64
N ALA A 224 5.94 -14.90 -29.49
CA ALA A 224 5.40 -14.89 -30.85
C ALA A 224 3.89 -14.60 -30.92
N GLY A 225 3.11 -15.03 -29.93
CA GLY A 225 1.66 -14.78 -29.85
C GLY A 225 1.28 -13.55 -29.02
N GLY A 226 2.24 -12.85 -28.40
CA GLY A 226 1.96 -11.69 -27.58
C GLY A 226 1.02 -11.97 -26.41
N TRP A 227 1.07 -13.18 -25.84
CA TRP A 227 0.15 -13.66 -24.81
C TRP A 227 0.21 -12.88 -23.49
N ARG A 228 1.16 -11.95 -23.39
CA ARG A 228 1.31 -11.03 -22.26
C ARG A 228 0.40 -9.80 -22.33
N TYR A 229 -0.14 -9.40 -23.49
CA TYR A 229 -1.02 -8.21 -23.62
C TYR A 229 -0.47 -6.96 -22.90
N GLU A 230 0.84 -6.70 -23.01
CA GLU A 230 1.62 -5.68 -22.27
C GLU A 230 2.14 -6.04 -20.86
N PHE A 231 1.57 -7.01 -20.16
CA PHE A 231 1.93 -7.29 -18.76
C PHE A 231 3.29 -7.99 -18.63
N GLN A 232 4.14 -7.46 -17.77
CA GLN A 232 5.48 -8.01 -17.52
C GLN A 232 5.60 -8.69 -16.17
N CYS A 233 4.78 -8.27 -15.21
CA CYS A 233 4.86 -8.70 -13.83
C CYS A 233 3.48 -9.15 -13.33
N SER A 234 3.49 -9.96 -12.28
CA SER A 234 2.32 -10.35 -11.47
C SER A 234 1.70 -9.19 -10.67
N ASN A 235 1.94 -7.93 -11.07
CA ASN A 235 1.48 -6.72 -10.37
C ASN A 235 -0.04 -6.71 -10.16
N MET A 236 -0.81 -7.36 -11.04
CA MET A 236 -2.26 -7.50 -10.90
C MET A 236 -2.62 -8.25 -9.61
N ALA A 237 -1.99 -9.41 -9.42
CA ALA A 237 -2.21 -10.25 -8.26
C ALA A 237 -1.56 -9.65 -7.00
N GLU A 238 -0.35 -9.11 -7.10
CA GLU A 238 0.35 -8.44 -5.98
C GLU A 238 -0.42 -7.22 -5.44
N SER A 239 -1.02 -6.41 -6.32
CA SER A 239 -1.81 -5.23 -5.92
C SER A 239 -3.06 -5.60 -5.14
N PHE A 240 -3.77 -6.64 -5.58
CA PHE A 240 -4.91 -7.16 -4.81
C PHE A 240 -4.46 -7.83 -3.52
N ASN A 241 -3.32 -8.50 -3.55
CA ASN A 241 -2.70 -9.07 -2.36
C ASN A 241 -2.41 -7.99 -1.30
N LYS A 242 -1.92 -6.81 -1.70
CA LYS A 242 -1.75 -5.69 -0.76
C LYS A 242 -3.06 -5.24 -0.11
N LEU A 243 -4.18 -5.25 -0.85
CA LEU A 243 -5.52 -4.95 -0.31
C LEU A 243 -5.93 -5.97 0.78
N LEU A 244 -5.50 -7.23 0.64
CA LEU A 244 -5.84 -8.30 1.56
C LEU A 244 -5.00 -8.34 2.84
N LEU A 245 -3.96 -7.51 2.98
CA LEU A 245 -3.05 -7.56 4.14
C LEU A 245 -3.78 -7.50 5.48
N GLY A 246 -4.80 -6.65 5.60
CA GLY A 246 -5.62 -6.55 6.83
C GLY A 246 -6.61 -7.70 7.02
N ILE A 247 -7.03 -8.38 5.95
CA ILE A 247 -8.10 -9.39 5.97
C ILE A 247 -7.55 -10.81 6.12
N ARG A 248 -6.29 -11.06 5.73
CA ARG A 248 -5.61 -12.36 5.89
C ARG A 248 -5.49 -12.82 7.35
N GLY A 249 -5.68 -11.90 8.29
CA GLY A 249 -5.75 -12.13 9.73
C GLY A 249 -7.18 -12.20 10.27
N MET A 250 -8.19 -12.44 9.44
CA MET A 250 -9.58 -12.64 9.85
C MET A 250 -10.03 -14.09 9.63
N PRO A 251 -11.07 -14.57 10.37
CA PRO A 251 -11.69 -15.87 10.12
C PRO A 251 -12.04 -16.10 8.64
N VAL A 252 -11.94 -17.35 8.20
CA VAL A 252 -12.02 -17.70 6.77
C VAL A 252 -13.37 -17.34 6.11
N ASN A 253 -14.48 -17.38 6.86
CA ASN A 253 -15.78 -16.85 6.45
C ASN A 253 -15.74 -15.33 6.21
N ALA A 254 -15.05 -14.56 7.06
CA ALA A 254 -14.88 -13.12 6.88
C ALA A 254 -14.04 -12.80 5.62
N ILE A 255 -13.07 -13.65 5.26
CA ILE A 255 -12.33 -13.50 4.01
C ILE A 255 -13.27 -13.65 2.81
N VAL A 256 -14.10 -14.69 2.80
CA VAL A 256 -15.09 -14.92 1.73
C VAL A 256 -16.07 -13.74 1.63
N GLU A 257 -16.64 -13.31 2.76
CA GLU A 257 -17.56 -12.17 2.82
C GLU A 257 -16.90 -10.87 2.34
N PHE A 258 -15.64 -10.63 2.72
CA PHE A 258 -14.87 -9.50 2.21
C PHE A 258 -14.70 -9.59 0.69
N THR A 259 -14.37 -10.76 0.14
CA THR A 259 -14.24 -10.90 -1.33
C THR A 259 -15.55 -10.57 -2.04
N PHE A 260 -16.69 -10.98 -1.49
CA PHE A 260 -18.01 -10.66 -2.03
C PHE A 260 -18.29 -9.16 -2.00
N TYR A 261 -18.27 -8.51 -0.83
CA TYR A 261 -18.60 -7.09 -0.72
C TYR A 261 -17.58 -6.17 -1.41
N ARG A 262 -16.31 -6.58 -1.50
CA ARG A 262 -15.31 -5.85 -2.27
C ARG A 262 -15.64 -5.84 -3.76
N LEU A 263 -16.06 -6.98 -4.31
CA LEU A 263 -16.48 -7.07 -5.70
C LEU A 263 -17.77 -6.26 -5.93
N VAL A 264 -18.76 -6.36 -5.04
CA VAL A 264 -19.99 -5.54 -5.11
C VAL A 264 -19.65 -4.04 -5.24
N ALA A 265 -18.79 -3.54 -4.36
CA ALA A 265 -18.38 -2.14 -4.36
C ALA A 265 -17.67 -1.75 -5.67
N TRP A 266 -16.76 -2.59 -6.16
CA TRP A 266 -16.03 -2.33 -7.41
C TRP A 266 -16.92 -2.34 -8.63
N PHE A 267 -17.88 -3.27 -8.72
CA PHE A 267 -18.83 -3.31 -9.84
C PHE A 267 -19.70 -2.05 -9.87
N ASN A 268 -20.23 -1.61 -8.73
CA ASN A 268 -21.05 -0.40 -8.66
C ASN A 268 -20.24 0.86 -9.02
N GLU A 269 -19.06 1.04 -8.42
CA GLU A 269 -18.22 2.22 -8.66
C GLU A 269 -17.77 2.30 -10.12
N ARG A 270 -17.34 1.18 -10.70
CA ARG A 270 -16.77 1.15 -12.06
C ARG A 270 -17.85 1.22 -13.12
N HIS A 271 -19.02 0.61 -12.89
CA HIS A 271 -20.15 0.75 -13.81
C HIS A 271 -20.55 2.20 -14.00
N ALA A 272 -20.71 2.95 -12.90
CA ALA A 272 -21.06 4.36 -12.96
C ALA A 272 -20.04 5.19 -13.77
N LYS A 273 -18.75 4.89 -13.61
CA LYS A 273 -17.67 5.50 -14.41
C LYS A 273 -17.78 5.14 -15.89
N THR A 274 -18.08 3.89 -16.22
CA THR A 274 -18.17 3.44 -17.62
C THR A 274 -19.43 3.92 -18.32
N GLU A 275 -20.55 4.02 -17.60
CA GLU A 275 -21.78 4.65 -18.12
C GLU A 275 -21.55 6.12 -18.45
N ALA A 276 -20.82 6.85 -17.60
CA ALA A 276 -20.48 8.24 -17.87
C ALA A 276 -19.66 8.39 -19.18
N LEU A 277 -18.74 7.47 -19.46
CA LEU A 277 -18.00 7.44 -20.73
C LEU A 277 -18.91 7.13 -21.93
N GLN A 278 -19.85 6.20 -21.76
CA GLN A 278 -20.79 5.85 -22.81
C GLN A 278 -21.75 7.01 -23.13
N ILE A 279 -22.26 7.70 -22.11
CA ILE A 279 -23.08 8.91 -22.25
C ILE A 279 -22.31 10.05 -22.93
N ALA A 280 -21.01 10.16 -22.64
CA ALA A 280 -20.13 11.12 -23.31
C ALA A 280 -19.85 10.78 -24.79
N GLY A 281 -20.35 9.65 -25.30
CA GLY A 281 -20.19 9.22 -26.70
C GLY A 281 -18.78 8.71 -27.02
N GLU A 282 -18.02 8.32 -26.01
CA GLU A 282 -16.66 7.81 -26.18
C GLU A 282 -16.67 6.41 -26.80
N ARG A 283 -15.84 6.19 -27.83
CA ARG A 283 -15.72 4.88 -28.52
C ARG A 283 -14.74 3.92 -27.84
N LEU A 284 -13.65 4.46 -27.31
CA LEU A 284 -12.56 3.72 -26.70
C LEU A 284 -12.44 4.01 -25.21
N ALA A 285 -12.06 2.98 -24.45
CA ALA A 285 -11.71 3.16 -23.06
C ALA A 285 -10.56 4.19 -22.90
N GLU A 286 -10.53 4.88 -21.77
CA GLU A 286 -9.66 6.04 -21.55
C GLU A 286 -8.17 5.74 -21.81
N LYS A 287 -7.65 4.60 -21.35
CA LYS A 287 -6.25 4.23 -21.56
C LYS A 287 -5.96 3.93 -23.04
N PRO A 288 -6.69 3.04 -23.74
CA PRO A 288 -6.59 2.87 -25.20
C PRO A 288 -6.71 4.19 -25.99
N LYS A 289 -7.64 5.07 -25.60
CA LYS A 289 -7.80 6.40 -26.21
C LYS A 289 -6.54 7.24 -26.07
N ARG A 290 -5.97 7.34 -24.86
CA ARG A 290 -4.68 8.05 -24.64
C ARG A 290 -3.55 7.44 -25.46
N HIS A 291 -3.46 6.11 -25.54
CA HIS A 291 -2.46 5.42 -26.37
C HIS A 291 -2.62 5.75 -27.86
N LEU A 292 -3.85 5.80 -28.36
CA LEU A 292 -4.15 6.16 -29.76
C LEU A 292 -3.79 7.61 -30.05
N ILE A 293 -4.09 8.55 -29.14
CA ILE A 293 -3.68 9.97 -29.27
C ILE A 293 -2.16 10.09 -29.41
N ILE A 294 -1.40 9.45 -28.52
CA ILE A 294 0.07 9.47 -28.58
C ILE A 294 0.59 8.81 -29.88
N ALA A 295 -0.07 7.74 -30.34
CA ALA A 295 0.29 7.09 -31.60
C ALA A 295 0.02 8.01 -32.80
N ASN A 296 -1.09 8.75 -32.77
CA ASN A 296 -1.47 9.74 -33.78
C ASN A 296 -0.49 10.92 -33.84
N GLU A 297 -0.07 11.46 -32.69
CA GLU A 297 0.92 12.52 -32.60
C GLU A 297 2.26 12.07 -33.18
N ARG A 298 2.71 10.86 -32.86
CA ARG A 298 3.98 10.32 -33.39
C ARG A 298 3.90 9.98 -34.88
N ALA A 299 2.73 9.56 -35.35
CA ALA A 299 2.53 9.22 -36.75
C ALA A 299 2.66 10.43 -37.70
N SER A 300 2.49 11.67 -37.22
CA SER A 300 2.64 12.88 -38.06
C SER A 300 4.09 13.16 -38.47
N THR A 301 5.06 12.64 -37.70
CA THR A 301 6.49 12.83 -37.96
C THR A 301 7.09 11.69 -38.79
N HIS A 302 6.27 10.73 -39.22
CA HIS A 302 6.73 9.56 -39.97
C HIS A 302 6.60 9.79 -41.47
N GLU A 303 7.57 9.29 -42.22
CA GLU A 303 7.49 9.22 -43.68
C GLU A 303 7.01 7.82 -44.08
N VAL A 304 6.10 7.75 -45.05
CA VAL A 304 5.46 6.50 -45.46
C VAL A 304 5.66 6.31 -46.94
N GLN A 305 6.12 5.11 -47.32
CA GLN A 305 6.23 4.67 -48.70
C GLN A 305 5.40 3.41 -48.89
N CYS A 306 4.48 3.44 -49.85
CA CYS A 306 3.70 2.25 -50.23
C CYS A 306 4.55 1.34 -51.13
N PHE A 307 4.73 0.08 -50.72
CA PHE A 307 5.45 -0.93 -51.50
C PHE A 307 4.50 -1.84 -52.27
N ASP A 308 3.36 -2.20 -51.67
CA ASP A 308 2.34 -3.01 -52.33
C ASP A 308 0.94 -2.68 -51.80
N LEU A 309 0.09 -2.12 -52.68
CA LEU A 309 -1.30 -1.79 -52.37
C LEU A 309 -2.17 -3.03 -52.17
N GLY A 310 -1.84 -4.15 -52.83
CA GLY A 310 -2.56 -5.41 -52.82
C GLY A 310 -2.44 -6.13 -51.49
N SER A 311 -1.22 -6.34 -50.98
CA SER A 311 -1.01 -6.86 -49.62
C SER A 311 -1.23 -5.81 -48.51
N GLY A 312 -1.20 -4.52 -48.86
CA GLY A 312 -1.23 -3.43 -47.89
C GLY A 312 0.09 -3.29 -47.13
N THR A 313 1.21 -3.46 -47.84
CA THR A 313 2.57 -3.37 -47.30
C THR A 313 3.15 -1.98 -47.49
N TYR A 314 3.60 -1.39 -46.38
CA TYR A 314 4.16 -0.04 -46.32
C TYR A 314 5.48 -0.06 -45.58
N GLN A 315 6.41 0.76 -46.04
CA GLN A 315 7.60 1.12 -45.31
C GLN A 315 7.34 2.44 -44.59
N VAL A 316 7.60 2.48 -43.28
CA VAL A 316 7.43 3.67 -42.46
C VAL A 316 8.77 4.04 -41.86
N GLU A 317 9.31 5.18 -42.26
CA GLU A 317 10.52 5.75 -41.69
C GLU A 317 10.17 6.70 -40.55
N ARG A 318 10.71 6.38 -39.38
CA ARG A 318 10.69 7.24 -38.20
C ARG A 318 11.98 8.03 -38.17
N ARG A 319 11.88 9.35 -38.32
CA ARG A 319 13.03 10.24 -38.16
C ARG A 319 13.63 10.13 -36.75
N GLY A 320 14.95 10.05 -36.70
CA GLY A 320 15.73 10.15 -35.48
C GLY A 320 15.67 11.54 -34.87
N GLY A 321 16.20 11.67 -33.66
CA GLY A 321 16.29 12.96 -32.97
C GLY A 321 16.88 12.82 -31.57
N THR A 322 17.33 13.94 -31.00
CA THR A 322 17.85 14.01 -29.63
C THR A 322 16.71 14.36 -28.69
N THR A 323 16.45 13.54 -27.67
CA THR A 323 15.48 13.88 -26.63
C THR A 323 15.98 15.04 -25.76
N SER A 324 15.10 15.68 -24.99
CA SER A 324 15.46 16.69 -23.98
C SER A 324 16.57 16.22 -23.02
N ASP A 325 16.63 14.91 -22.79
CA ASP A 325 17.56 14.27 -21.85
C ASP A 325 18.90 13.88 -22.52
N GLY A 326 19.13 14.29 -23.77
CA GLY A 326 20.38 14.06 -24.50
C GLY A 326 20.50 12.70 -25.20
N GLU A 327 19.52 11.80 -25.11
CA GLU A 327 19.55 10.53 -25.86
C GLU A 327 19.37 10.75 -27.37
N ILE A 328 20.36 10.33 -28.15
CA ILE A 328 20.28 10.30 -29.61
C ILE A 328 19.46 9.07 -30.03
N ARG A 329 18.33 9.31 -30.70
CA ARG A 329 17.56 8.26 -31.37
C ARG A 329 17.90 8.26 -32.84
N GLU A 330 18.38 7.12 -33.34
CA GLU A 330 18.64 6.92 -34.77
C GLU A 330 17.32 6.91 -35.56
N SER A 331 17.39 7.28 -36.84
CA SER A 331 16.28 7.06 -37.78
C SER A 331 16.08 5.57 -38.00
N ARG A 332 14.82 5.14 -38.07
CA ARG A 332 14.49 3.71 -38.15
C ARG A 332 13.38 3.45 -39.15
N ILE A 333 13.55 2.37 -39.88
CA ILE A 333 12.56 1.90 -40.86
C ILE A 333 11.80 0.73 -40.27
N HIS A 334 10.48 0.78 -40.37
CA HIS A 334 9.58 -0.28 -39.97
C HIS A 334 8.69 -0.70 -41.14
N VAL A 335 8.54 -2.01 -41.33
CA VAL A 335 7.61 -2.56 -42.32
C VAL A 335 6.28 -2.79 -41.63
N VAL A 336 5.22 -2.31 -42.26
CA VAL A 336 3.84 -2.41 -41.81
C VAL A 336 3.05 -3.20 -42.84
N VAL A 337 2.29 -4.20 -42.38
CA VAL A 337 1.30 -4.89 -43.20
C VAL A 337 -0.06 -4.55 -42.61
N LEU A 338 -0.74 -3.56 -43.21
CA LEU A 338 -1.98 -3.01 -42.69
C LEU A 338 -3.07 -4.08 -42.57
N ARG A 339 -3.26 -4.91 -43.62
CA ARG A 339 -4.32 -5.94 -43.64
C ARG A 339 -4.20 -6.95 -42.51
N ASP A 340 -2.97 -7.25 -42.10
CA ASP A 340 -2.67 -8.26 -41.08
C ASP A 340 -2.53 -7.67 -39.67
N PHE A 341 -2.69 -6.35 -39.50
CA PHE A 341 -2.40 -5.66 -38.24
C PHE A 341 -0.96 -5.91 -37.74
N LYS A 342 0.01 -6.01 -38.65
CA LYS A 342 1.42 -6.34 -38.33
C LYS A 342 2.35 -5.15 -38.54
N CYS A 343 3.34 -5.05 -37.65
CA CYS A 343 4.43 -4.09 -37.79
C CYS A 343 5.73 -4.67 -37.20
N THR A 344 6.86 -4.45 -37.86
CA THR A 344 8.18 -4.92 -37.40
C THR A 344 8.64 -4.27 -36.09
N CYS A 345 8.00 -3.19 -35.62
CA CYS A 345 8.28 -2.62 -34.30
C CYS A 345 7.78 -3.51 -33.12
N GLY A 346 7.06 -4.59 -33.41
CA GLY A 346 6.59 -5.57 -32.43
C GLY A 346 5.43 -5.10 -31.55
N ARG A 347 5.05 -3.81 -31.59
CA ARG A 347 3.95 -3.28 -30.76
C ARG A 347 2.59 -3.92 -31.05
N PRO A 348 2.12 -4.03 -32.30
CA PRO A 348 0.80 -4.62 -32.58
C PRO A 348 0.70 -6.06 -32.09
N ARG A 349 1.78 -6.83 -32.25
CA ARG A 349 1.90 -8.20 -31.74
C ARG A 349 1.87 -8.27 -30.21
N GLN A 350 2.61 -7.42 -29.50
CA GLN A 350 2.79 -7.55 -28.04
C GLN A 350 1.70 -6.89 -27.19
N TYR A 351 1.09 -5.83 -27.71
CA TYR A 351 0.05 -5.07 -27.01
C TYR A 351 -1.34 -5.35 -27.57
N HIS A 352 -1.45 -6.06 -28.70
CA HIS A 352 -2.70 -6.23 -29.45
C HIS A 352 -3.40 -4.90 -29.74
N PHE A 353 -2.59 -3.86 -29.94
CA PHE A 353 -3.04 -2.49 -30.10
C PHE A 353 -2.18 -1.74 -31.12
N VAL A 354 -2.76 -0.72 -31.75
CA VAL A 354 -2.13 0.01 -32.85
C VAL A 354 -0.83 0.70 -32.41
N CYS A 355 0.13 0.78 -33.34
CA CYS A 355 1.35 1.55 -33.18
C CYS A 355 1.33 2.78 -34.09
N SER A 356 2.21 3.75 -33.83
CA SER A 356 2.31 4.95 -34.66
C SER A 356 2.67 4.66 -36.12
N HIS A 357 3.32 3.53 -36.43
CA HIS A 357 3.58 3.14 -37.82
C HIS A 357 2.32 2.62 -38.53
N LEU A 358 1.49 1.81 -37.86
CA LEU A 358 0.18 1.41 -38.38
C LEU A 358 -0.71 2.61 -38.65
N VAL A 359 -0.75 3.55 -37.70
CA VAL A 359 -1.51 4.81 -37.85
C VAL A 359 -1.00 5.62 -39.04
N ALA A 360 0.32 5.77 -39.21
CA ALA A 360 0.88 6.49 -40.35
C ALA A 360 0.53 5.83 -41.70
N ALA A 361 0.66 4.50 -41.79
CA ALA A 361 0.29 3.76 -42.99
C ALA A 361 -1.21 3.85 -43.29
N ALA A 362 -2.06 3.78 -42.27
CA ALA A 362 -3.51 3.92 -42.41
C ALA A 362 -3.91 5.31 -42.92
N ARG A 363 -3.29 6.37 -42.37
CA ARG A 363 -3.49 7.75 -42.88
C ARG A 363 -3.08 7.90 -44.35
N HIS A 364 -1.95 7.30 -44.74
CA HIS A 364 -1.50 7.33 -46.14
C HIS A 364 -2.52 6.64 -47.08
N ARG A 365 -3.25 5.64 -46.58
CA ARG A 365 -4.28 4.91 -47.35
C ARG A 365 -5.70 5.50 -47.18
N ASP A 366 -5.85 6.57 -46.42
CA ASP A 366 -7.16 7.11 -45.99
C ASP A 366 -8.07 6.01 -45.39
N PHE A 367 -7.48 5.17 -44.53
CA PHE A 367 -8.13 4.03 -43.90
C PHE A 367 -8.42 4.32 -42.42
N ASP A 368 -9.62 3.98 -41.95
CA ASP A 368 -10.01 4.12 -40.56
C ASP A 368 -9.33 3.07 -39.67
N ILE A 369 -8.23 3.46 -39.03
CA ILE A 369 -7.45 2.58 -38.15
C ILE A 369 -8.21 2.17 -36.88
N GLU A 370 -9.21 2.93 -36.44
CA GLU A 370 -9.99 2.58 -35.25
C GLU A 370 -10.83 1.32 -35.48
N SER A 371 -11.26 1.08 -36.72
CA SER A 371 -11.99 -0.13 -37.10
C SER A 371 -11.20 -1.44 -36.92
N MET A 372 -9.86 -1.35 -36.82
CA MET A 372 -8.98 -2.49 -36.56
C MET A 372 -8.67 -2.71 -35.08
N ILE A 373 -9.08 -1.78 -34.21
CA ILE A 373 -8.85 -1.92 -32.78
C ILE A 373 -9.77 -3.02 -32.24
N PRO A 374 -9.25 -4.02 -31.51
CA PRO A 374 -10.08 -5.08 -30.95
C PRO A 374 -11.20 -4.52 -30.06
N HIS A 375 -12.39 -5.09 -30.20
CA HIS A 375 -13.60 -4.66 -29.47
C HIS A 375 -13.45 -4.70 -27.94
N GLU A 376 -12.50 -5.47 -27.41
CA GLU A 376 -12.12 -5.54 -26.00
C GLU A 376 -11.72 -4.17 -25.44
N PHE A 377 -11.22 -3.25 -26.28
CA PHE A 377 -10.81 -1.91 -25.89
C PHE A 377 -11.91 -0.85 -26.01
N SER A 378 -13.10 -1.23 -26.49
CA SER A 378 -14.23 -0.31 -26.66
C SER A 378 -14.91 0.03 -25.33
N VAL A 379 -15.56 1.20 -25.28
CA VAL A 379 -16.40 1.58 -24.13
C VAL A 379 -17.58 0.65 -23.97
N ASP A 380 -18.20 0.20 -25.06
CA ASP A 380 -19.35 -0.72 -24.99
C ASP A 380 -19.00 -2.04 -24.30
N THR A 381 -17.84 -2.62 -24.64
CA THR A 381 -17.35 -3.82 -23.95
C THR A 381 -17.00 -3.52 -22.49
N LEU A 382 -16.45 -2.34 -22.21
CA LEU A 382 -16.12 -1.91 -20.84
C LEU A 382 -17.38 -1.69 -19.97
N VAL A 383 -18.47 -1.18 -20.53
CA VAL A 383 -19.76 -1.07 -19.84
C VAL A 383 -20.31 -2.47 -19.54
N ARG A 384 -20.30 -3.38 -20.54
CA ARG A 384 -20.73 -4.77 -20.35
C ARG A 384 -19.93 -5.47 -19.24
N THR A 385 -18.61 -5.24 -19.21
CA THR A 385 -17.66 -5.70 -18.18
C THR A 385 -18.12 -5.33 -16.77
N TRP A 386 -18.73 -4.17 -16.53
CA TRP A 386 -19.12 -3.75 -15.18
C TRP A 386 -20.64 -3.73 -14.95
N SER A 387 -21.44 -4.14 -15.94
CA SER A 387 -22.92 -4.08 -15.91
C SER A 387 -23.60 -5.10 -15.02
N LEU A 388 -22.93 -6.23 -14.75
CA LEU A 388 -23.51 -7.29 -13.93
C LEU A 388 -23.69 -6.84 -12.49
N ARG A 389 -24.72 -7.39 -11.84
CA ARG A 389 -25.07 -7.07 -10.46
C ARG A 389 -24.98 -8.28 -9.57
N PHE A 390 -24.42 -8.05 -8.39
CA PHE A 390 -24.45 -8.98 -7.28
C PHE A 390 -25.76 -8.80 -6.53
N VAL A 391 -26.39 -9.91 -6.15
CA VAL A 391 -27.58 -9.88 -5.30
C VAL A 391 -27.11 -10.05 -3.84
N PRO A 392 -27.48 -9.13 -2.92
CA PRO A 392 -27.15 -9.29 -1.51
C PRO A 392 -27.77 -10.58 -0.96
N PHE A 393 -27.00 -11.35 -0.22
CA PHE A 393 -27.52 -12.50 0.52
C PHE A 393 -28.23 -12.03 1.79
N TRP A 394 -29.19 -12.82 2.26
CA TRP A 394 -30.08 -12.44 3.35
C TRP A 394 -29.39 -12.44 4.72
N ASP A 395 -30.09 -11.98 5.75
CA ASP A 395 -29.64 -12.07 7.13
C ASP A 395 -29.39 -13.55 7.51
N PRO A 396 -28.40 -13.89 8.36
CA PRO A 396 -28.14 -15.26 8.78
C PRO A 396 -29.36 -16.03 9.31
N ARG A 397 -30.38 -15.33 9.83
CA ARG A 397 -31.64 -15.94 10.30
C ARG A 397 -32.53 -16.46 9.18
N GLU A 398 -32.35 -15.96 7.97
CA GLU A 398 -33.16 -16.27 6.78
C GLU A 398 -32.39 -17.15 5.79
N TRP A 399 -31.17 -17.57 6.13
CA TRP A 399 -30.38 -18.44 5.27
C TRP A 399 -31.10 -19.78 5.06
N PRO A 400 -31.00 -20.37 3.85
CA PRO A 400 -31.51 -21.70 3.60
C PRO A 400 -30.92 -22.70 4.61
N PRO A 401 -31.72 -23.69 5.06
CA PRO A 401 -31.21 -24.72 5.95
C PRO A 401 -30.05 -25.46 5.27
N TYR A 402 -29.00 -25.71 6.04
CA TYR A 402 -27.83 -26.46 5.60
C TYR A 402 -27.68 -27.72 6.45
N ASP A 403 -28.02 -28.87 5.85
CA ASP A 403 -27.92 -30.20 6.47
C ASP A 403 -26.63 -30.93 6.05
N GLY A 404 -25.70 -30.22 5.41
CA GLY A 404 -24.42 -30.78 4.99
C GLY A 404 -23.41 -30.95 6.13
N PRO A 405 -22.22 -31.50 5.82
CA PRO A 405 -21.18 -31.73 6.81
C PRO A 405 -20.69 -30.44 7.46
N LYS A 406 -20.34 -30.53 8.75
CA LYS A 406 -19.67 -29.48 9.52
C LYS A 406 -18.17 -29.70 9.51
N TYR A 407 -17.41 -28.63 9.27
CA TYR A 407 -15.98 -28.70 9.05
C TYR A 407 -15.19 -28.13 10.22
N VAL A 408 -14.21 -28.88 10.69
CA VAL A 408 -13.27 -28.41 11.72
C VAL A 408 -11.93 -28.19 11.06
N VAL A 409 -11.26 -27.12 11.48
CA VAL A 409 -9.90 -26.84 11.05
C VAL A 409 -8.92 -27.90 11.57
N ASP A 410 -7.97 -28.30 10.73
CA ASP A 410 -6.95 -29.27 11.13
C ASP A 410 -6.06 -28.71 12.27
N PRO A 411 -6.04 -29.34 13.45
CA PRO A 411 -5.22 -28.89 14.57
C PRO A 411 -3.71 -28.88 14.26
N THR A 412 -3.24 -29.69 13.30
CA THR A 412 -1.82 -29.77 12.91
C THR A 412 -1.34 -28.51 12.21
N TYR A 413 -2.25 -27.76 11.57
CA TYR A 413 -1.95 -26.47 10.94
C TYR A 413 -1.99 -25.30 11.92
N ARG A 414 -2.29 -25.54 13.20
CA ARG A 414 -2.11 -24.52 14.23
C ARG A 414 -0.63 -24.14 14.34
N TRP A 415 -0.35 -22.86 14.49
CA TRP A 415 1.03 -22.38 14.67
C TRP A 415 1.67 -22.94 15.96
N ASN A 416 2.47 -24.01 15.85
CA ASN A 416 3.04 -24.72 17.00
C ASN A 416 4.42 -24.22 17.49
N LYS A 417 5.09 -23.30 16.80
CA LYS A 417 6.41 -22.75 17.23
C LYS A 417 6.58 -21.26 16.91
N ARG A 418 7.16 -20.51 17.86
CA ARG A 418 7.68 -19.13 17.70
C ARG A 418 8.88 -19.14 16.74
N GLY A 419 8.63 -19.11 15.43
CA GLY A 419 9.66 -19.09 14.38
C GLY A 419 10.31 -17.72 14.12
N THR A 420 11.54 -17.76 13.64
CA THR A 420 12.58 -16.71 13.54
C THR A 420 12.26 -15.60 12.54
N ARG A 421 12.74 -14.41 12.87
CA ARG A 421 12.19 -13.10 12.49
C ARG A 421 13.33 -12.28 11.82
N LYS A 422 13.07 -11.72 10.63
CA LYS A 422 13.94 -10.76 9.92
C LYS A 422 13.40 -9.34 10.08
N ARG A 423 14.31 -8.43 10.43
CA ARG A 423 14.10 -7.05 10.90
C ARG A 423 13.44 -6.11 9.91
N THR A 424 12.40 -5.41 10.35
CA THR A 424 12.10 -4.04 9.88
C THR A 424 11.28 -3.31 10.95
N SER A 425 11.76 -2.13 11.36
CA SER A 425 11.16 -1.27 12.39
C SER A 425 10.11 -0.36 11.79
N ASN A 426 8.82 -0.60 12.05
CA ASN A 426 7.74 0.35 11.77
C ASN A 426 6.72 0.36 12.92
N ILE A 427 6.30 1.54 13.36
CA ILE A 427 5.34 1.76 14.44
C ILE A 427 3.89 1.58 13.91
N PRO A 428 3.04 0.74 14.54
CA PRO A 428 1.73 0.32 14.01
C PRO A 428 0.58 1.34 14.03
N ALA A 429 0.69 2.43 14.78
CA ALA A 429 -0.33 3.49 14.85
C ALA A 429 -0.49 4.29 13.54
N LYS A 430 0.53 4.29 12.67
CA LYS A 430 0.56 5.04 11.39
C LYS A 430 -0.58 4.69 10.43
N CYS A 431 -1.11 3.47 10.47
CA CYS A 431 -2.08 2.98 9.48
C CYS A 431 -3.54 3.40 9.75
N ARG A 432 -3.84 4.16 10.82
CA ARG A 432 -5.22 4.55 11.21
C ARG A 432 -5.46 6.05 11.36
N TRP A 433 -4.45 6.88 11.09
CA TRP A 433 -4.59 8.33 11.06
C TRP A 433 -5.39 8.78 9.82
N ARG A 434 -6.33 9.70 10.01
CA ARG A 434 -7.13 10.32 8.94
C ARG A 434 -6.76 11.79 8.78
N PRO A 435 -6.02 12.17 7.72
CA PRO A 435 -5.62 13.55 7.48
C PRO A 435 -6.80 14.52 7.42
N GLU A 436 -7.96 14.07 6.94
CA GLU A 436 -9.15 14.91 6.77
C GLU A 436 -9.74 15.39 8.10
N THR A 437 -9.37 14.74 9.21
CA THR A 437 -10.01 14.95 10.52
C THR A 437 -9.05 15.10 11.68
N HIS A 438 -7.75 14.98 11.43
CA HIS A 438 -6.68 14.95 12.44
C HIS A 438 -6.97 14.02 13.62
N SER A 439 -7.49 12.83 13.32
CA SER A 439 -7.87 11.84 14.33
C SER A 439 -7.47 10.41 13.92
N PHE A 440 -7.30 9.56 14.93
CA PHE A 440 -7.14 8.12 14.78
C PHE A 440 -8.51 7.45 14.75
N HIS A 441 -8.74 6.64 13.74
CA HIS A 441 -9.96 5.84 13.59
C HIS A 441 -9.76 4.46 14.19
N LEU A 442 -10.31 4.24 15.38
CA LEU A 442 -10.22 3.00 16.14
C LEU A 442 -11.55 2.23 16.10
N PRO A 443 -11.58 0.90 16.39
CA PRO A 443 -12.80 0.09 16.27
C PRO A 443 -14.02 0.59 17.07
N PHE A 444 -13.78 1.40 18.10
CA PHE A 444 -14.80 1.90 19.03
C PHE A 444 -15.11 3.41 18.87
N GLY A 445 -14.48 4.08 17.89
CA GLY A 445 -14.67 5.51 17.62
C GLY A 445 -13.37 6.26 17.34
N GLU A 446 -13.47 7.58 17.30
CA GLU A 446 -12.36 8.48 17.02
C GLU A 446 -11.65 8.88 18.31
N MET A 447 -10.33 8.99 18.23
CA MET A 447 -9.47 9.54 19.29
C MET A 447 -8.39 10.42 18.66
N MET A 448 -7.88 11.40 19.39
CA MET A 448 -6.79 12.26 18.92
C MET A 448 -5.91 12.69 20.11
N VAL A 449 -4.67 13.07 19.81
CA VAL A 449 -3.84 13.84 20.74
C VAL A 449 -4.45 15.24 20.83
N THR A 450 -4.53 15.85 21.99
CA THR A 450 -5.22 17.13 22.21
C THR A 450 -4.30 18.15 22.89
N LEU A 451 -4.73 19.42 22.98
CA LEU A 451 -4.01 20.44 23.75
C LEU A 451 -3.86 20.07 25.23
N GLN A 452 -4.81 19.30 25.79
CA GLN A 452 -4.70 18.75 27.14
C GLN A 452 -3.47 17.86 27.28
N ASP A 453 -3.24 16.97 26.30
CA ASP A 453 -2.13 16.04 26.31
C ASP A 453 -0.79 16.78 26.22
N CYS A 454 -0.69 17.80 25.37
CA CYS A 454 0.50 18.65 25.26
C CYS A 454 0.87 19.31 26.59
N GLN A 455 -0.11 19.89 27.29
CA GLN A 455 0.16 20.56 28.56
C GLN A 455 0.41 19.57 29.69
N LYS A 456 -0.43 18.57 29.88
CA LYS A 456 -0.30 17.60 30.98
C LYS A 456 0.98 16.78 30.85
N MET A 457 1.33 16.31 29.64
CA MET A 457 2.52 15.48 29.43
C MET A 457 3.82 16.26 29.34
N LEU A 458 3.87 17.33 28.54
CA LEU A 458 5.12 18.06 28.28
C LEU A 458 5.30 19.31 29.16
N GLY A 459 4.25 19.79 29.83
CA GLY A 459 4.32 21.04 30.61
C GLY A 459 4.51 22.29 29.74
N LEU A 460 4.18 22.22 28.45
CA LEU A 460 4.30 23.36 27.53
C LEU A 460 3.07 24.27 27.63
N SER A 461 3.29 25.58 27.56
CA SER A 461 2.22 26.57 27.49
C SER A 461 1.42 26.39 26.20
N ILE A 462 0.09 26.32 26.32
CA ILE A 462 -0.83 26.34 25.17
C ILE A 462 -1.48 27.71 25.00
N ARG A 463 -1.33 28.60 25.99
CA ARG A 463 -1.62 30.03 25.87
C ARG A 463 -0.41 30.80 25.38
N GLY A 464 -0.63 31.78 24.52
CA GLY A 464 0.42 32.64 23.99
C GLY A 464 0.24 32.99 22.52
N TRP A 465 1.26 33.62 21.94
CA TRP A 465 1.32 33.93 20.52
C TRP A 465 1.57 32.68 19.69
N ALA A 466 1.03 32.66 18.46
CA ALA A 466 1.35 31.63 17.49
C ALA A 466 2.84 31.64 17.17
N VAL A 467 3.43 30.46 16.98
CA VAL A 467 4.84 30.35 16.63
C VAL A 467 5.00 30.60 15.14
N THR A 468 5.41 31.82 14.81
CA THR A 468 5.62 32.31 13.44
C THR A 468 6.90 33.11 13.36
N GLY A 469 7.50 33.16 12.18
CA GLY A 469 8.69 33.95 11.91
C GLY A 469 9.06 33.88 10.43
N PRO A 470 10.10 34.61 10.00
CA PRO A 470 10.60 34.50 8.63
C PRO A 470 11.07 33.06 8.40
N CYS A 471 10.57 32.43 7.31
CA CYS A 471 11.06 31.14 6.86
C CYS A 471 12.42 31.35 6.18
N VAL A 472 13.47 31.55 6.98
CA VAL A 472 14.85 31.64 6.47
C VAL A 472 15.20 30.26 5.94
N SER A 473 15.16 30.14 4.61
CA SER A 473 15.32 28.85 3.94
C SER A 473 16.79 28.43 3.87
N GLU A 474 17.72 29.38 4.01
CA GLU A 474 19.15 29.19 3.78
C GLU A 474 19.98 30.18 4.63
N GLU A 475 20.84 29.68 5.52
CA GLU A 475 21.97 30.44 6.09
C GLU A 475 23.28 29.91 5.52
N VAL A 476 24.28 30.79 5.37
CA VAL A 476 25.61 30.44 4.83
C VAL A 476 26.46 29.88 5.96
N ASP A 477 26.90 28.64 5.86
CA ASP A 477 27.86 28.06 6.81
C ASP A 477 29.25 28.73 6.70
N GLU A 478 30.15 28.48 7.66
CA GLU A 478 31.53 29.00 7.63
C GLU A 478 32.34 28.56 6.39
N GLN A 479 31.83 27.60 5.60
CA GLN A 479 32.44 27.04 4.38
C GLN A 479 31.81 27.62 3.10
N GLY A 480 30.86 28.55 3.20
CA GLY A 480 30.20 29.20 2.07
C GLY A 480 29.02 28.42 1.47
N THR A 481 28.59 27.32 2.09
CA THR A 481 27.49 26.48 1.63
C THR A 481 26.18 26.91 2.29
N ARG A 482 25.12 27.03 1.49
CA ARG A 482 23.79 27.37 2.00
C ARG A 482 23.12 26.14 2.59
N THR A 483 22.77 26.19 3.88
CA THR A 483 22.12 25.08 4.59
C THR A 483 20.80 25.51 5.23
N SER A 484 19.81 24.61 5.26
CA SER A 484 18.49 24.85 5.86
C SER A 484 18.45 24.52 7.37
N GLY A 485 19.57 24.07 7.95
CA GLY A 485 19.72 23.74 9.36
C GLY A 485 21.15 23.29 9.71
N VAL A 486 21.42 23.14 11.00
CA VAL A 486 22.71 22.67 11.55
C VAL A 486 22.66 21.20 11.93
N LEU A 487 23.76 20.47 11.74
CA LEU A 487 23.84 19.06 12.15
C LEU A 487 23.71 18.92 13.69
N ILE A 488 22.90 17.95 14.12
CA ILE A 488 22.70 17.65 15.54
C ILE A 488 24.02 17.22 16.22
N SER A 489 24.88 16.49 15.48
CA SER A 489 26.22 16.10 15.91
C SER A 489 27.11 17.31 16.17
N TRP A 490 27.08 18.29 15.27
CA TRP A 490 27.86 19.53 15.40
C TRP A 490 27.44 20.34 16.63
N LEU A 491 26.13 20.50 16.88
CA LEU A 491 25.62 21.17 18.08
C LEU A 491 26.09 20.47 19.36
N ARG A 492 26.10 19.13 19.39
CA ARG A 492 26.56 18.36 20.55
C ARG A 492 28.07 18.47 20.75
N GLU A 493 28.85 18.51 19.68
CA GLU A 493 30.30 18.63 19.74
C GLU A 493 30.74 20.02 20.25
N HIS A 494 30.08 21.09 19.78
CA HIS A 494 30.48 22.47 20.08
C HIS A 494 29.79 23.05 21.33
N PHE A 495 28.56 22.63 21.64
CA PHE A 495 27.77 23.19 22.74
C PHE A 495 27.34 22.13 23.79
N GLY A 496 27.92 20.92 23.74
CA GLY A 496 27.54 19.82 24.64
C GLY A 496 27.99 19.99 26.10
N GLN A 497 29.05 20.76 26.36
CA GLN A 497 29.54 21.04 27.71
C GLN A 497 29.83 22.54 27.88
N CYS A 498 29.01 23.22 28.70
CA CYS A 498 29.26 24.60 29.07
C CYS A 498 30.43 24.68 30.06
N PRO A 499 31.43 25.57 29.85
CA PRO A 499 32.48 25.84 30.83
C PRO A 499 31.88 26.26 32.19
N GLN A 500 32.49 25.81 33.30
CA GLN A 500 31.98 26.08 34.66
C GLN A 500 32.04 27.56 35.05
N ASP A 501 32.97 28.33 34.45
CA ASP A 501 33.18 29.77 34.72
C ASP A 501 32.65 30.67 33.59
N ALA A 502 31.70 30.18 32.79
CA ALA A 502 31.13 30.94 31.68
C ALA A 502 30.32 32.16 32.16
N ASP A 503 30.46 33.28 31.45
CA ASP A 503 29.66 34.48 31.68
C ASP A 503 28.20 34.28 31.25
N ALA A 504 27.30 35.16 31.72
CA ALA A 504 25.86 35.01 31.49
C ALA A 504 25.47 35.01 30.00
N GLU A 505 26.24 35.68 29.14
CA GLU A 505 26.02 35.71 27.70
C GLU A 505 26.38 34.36 27.05
N THR A 506 27.54 33.80 27.39
CA THR A 506 27.94 32.46 26.97
C THR A 506 26.96 31.40 27.46
N VAL A 507 26.52 31.45 28.72
CA VAL A 507 25.48 30.55 29.25
C VAL A 507 24.18 30.69 28.45
N GLY A 508 23.83 31.91 28.03
CA GLY A 508 22.70 32.17 27.14
C GLY A 508 22.85 31.51 25.76
N HIS A 509 24.04 31.55 25.16
CA HIS A 509 24.31 30.87 23.88
C HIS A 509 24.22 29.35 23.99
N TYR A 510 24.82 28.75 25.02
CA TYR A 510 24.71 27.32 25.28
C TYR A 510 23.27 26.90 25.59
N GLY A 511 22.51 27.74 26.30
CA GLY A 511 21.08 27.53 26.54
C GLY A 511 20.26 27.50 25.25
N ARG A 512 20.51 28.43 24.31
CA ARG A 512 19.83 28.43 22.99
C ARG A 512 20.19 27.20 22.18
N ALA A 513 21.47 26.84 22.13
CA ALA A 513 21.93 25.64 21.43
C ALA A 513 21.29 24.36 22.00
N TRP A 514 21.15 24.26 23.33
CA TRP A 514 20.47 23.14 23.98
C TRP A 514 18.98 23.08 23.63
N ILE A 515 18.28 24.22 23.58
CA ILE A 515 16.87 24.25 23.18
C ILE A 515 16.71 23.89 21.70
N LEU A 516 17.60 24.37 20.81
CA LEU A 516 17.61 23.96 19.41
C LEU A 516 17.82 22.45 19.26
N HIS A 517 18.72 21.86 20.06
CA HIS A 517 18.91 20.42 20.13
C HIS A 517 17.63 19.70 20.58
N LEU A 518 16.95 20.20 21.61
CA LEU A 518 15.68 19.65 22.09
C LEU A 518 14.57 19.75 21.02
N PHE A 519 14.51 20.87 20.31
CA PHE A 519 13.56 21.08 19.22
C PHE A 519 13.80 20.08 18.09
N ALA A 520 15.05 19.89 17.67
CA ALA A 520 15.39 18.97 16.59
C ALA A 520 15.20 17.49 16.96
N CYS A 521 15.45 17.10 18.21
CA CYS A 521 15.40 15.69 18.61
C CYS A 521 14.03 15.23 19.13
N VAL A 522 13.27 16.12 19.78
CA VAL A 522 12.10 15.73 20.58
C VAL A 522 10.82 16.43 20.14
N LEU A 523 10.83 17.76 20.02
CA LEU A 523 9.58 18.52 19.82
C LEU A 523 9.19 18.67 18.33
N PHE A 524 10.17 18.92 17.48
CA PHE A 524 10.00 19.21 16.04
C PHE A 524 10.98 18.45 15.13
N PRO A 525 11.24 17.14 15.34
CA PRO A 525 12.10 16.38 14.44
C PRO A 525 11.49 16.30 13.05
N ASP A 526 12.31 16.53 12.02
CA ASP A 526 11.95 16.21 10.64
C ASP A 526 12.13 14.71 10.36
N ALA A 527 11.68 14.26 9.19
CA ALA A 527 11.81 12.85 8.82
C ALA A 527 13.25 12.44 8.47
N THR A 528 14.15 13.40 8.27
CA THR A 528 15.56 13.17 7.93
C THR A 528 16.41 12.89 9.16
N GLY A 529 16.06 13.45 10.31
CA GLY A 529 16.55 13.04 11.63
C GLY A 529 17.95 13.51 12.03
N ASP A 530 18.65 14.29 11.18
CA ASP A 530 20.06 14.67 11.41
C ASP A 530 20.30 16.19 11.53
N THR A 531 19.29 17.03 11.28
CA THR A 531 19.44 18.49 11.21
C THR A 531 18.45 19.25 12.10
N ALA A 532 18.94 20.28 12.78
CA ALA A 532 18.14 21.27 13.51
C ALA A 532 17.89 22.49 12.61
N SER A 533 16.63 22.77 12.29
CA SER A 533 16.27 23.87 11.39
C SER A 533 16.60 25.26 11.97
N TRP A 534 17.15 26.14 11.14
CA TRP A 534 17.44 27.54 11.49
C TRP A 534 16.20 28.37 11.81
N MET A 535 15.03 27.93 11.32
CA MET A 535 13.72 28.57 11.53
C MET A 535 13.42 28.89 13.00
N TRP A 536 13.94 28.11 13.94
CA TRP A 536 13.71 28.28 15.37
C TRP A 536 14.57 29.38 16.03
N ILE A 537 15.69 29.79 15.40
CA ILE A 537 16.63 30.76 15.99
C ILE A 537 15.94 32.08 16.30
N HIS A 538 15.10 32.57 15.38
CA HIS A 538 14.38 33.83 15.58
C HIS A 538 13.46 33.80 16.80
N CYS A 539 12.83 32.66 17.08
CA CYS A 539 11.97 32.51 18.25
C CYS A 539 12.76 32.41 19.57
N LEU A 540 14.07 32.12 19.49
CA LEU A 540 14.96 31.92 20.64
C LEU A 540 15.97 33.08 20.83
N THR A 541 15.96 34.09 19.96
CA THR A 541 16.85 35.25 20.07
C THR A 541 16.58 36.02 21.37
N ASP A 542 15.31 36.31 21.65
CA ASP A 542 14.87 36.98 22.88
C ASP A 542 14.10 36.01 23.80
N TRP A 543 14.66 35.75 24.99
CA TRP A 543 14.05 34.91 26.01
C TRP A 543 12.71 35.43 26.53
N HIS A 544 12.51 36.76 26.55
CA HIS A 544 11.26 37.37 27.00
C HIS A 544 10.13 37.18 26.00
N GLN A 545 10.43 37.15 24.70
CA GLN A 545 9.48 36.74 23.66
C GLN A 545 9.31 35.23 23.59
N ALA A 546 10.40 34.47 23.72
CA ALA A 546 10.37 33.00 23.64
C ALA A 546 9.35 32.40 24.61
N ARG A 547 9.22 32.96 25.83
CA ARG A 547 8.24 32.50 26.83
C ARG A 547 6.77 32.86 26.52
N LEU A 548 6.52 33.80 25.61
CA LEU A 548 5.16 34.25 25.25
C LEU A 548 4.53 33.40 24.15
N TYR A 549 5.30 32.53 23.49
CA TYR A 549 4.78 31.65 22.45
C TYR A 549 4.01 30.45 23.01
N SER A 550 2.98 30.04 22.29
CA SER A 550 2.20 28.83 22.52
C SER A 550 2.93 27.60 21.96
N TRP A 551 4.02 27.21 22.62
CA TRP A 551 4.83 26.06 22.21
C TRP A 551 4.05 24.75 22.19
N GLY A 552 3.10 24.56 23.10
CA GLY A 552 2.26 23.36 23.14
C GLY A 552 1.38 23.23 21.89
N SER A 553 0.78 24.34 21.45
CA SER A 553 -0.03 24.37 20.22
C SER A 553 0.83 24.16 18.97
N ALA A 554 2.04 24.72 18.95
CA ALA A 554 2.99 24.52 17.85
C ALA A 554 3.42 23.06 17.72
N VAL A 555 3.74 22.39 18.85
CA VAL A 555 4.09 20.96 18.88
C VAL A 555 2.93 20.11 18.36
N LEU A 556 1.69 20.40 18.77
CA LEU A 556 0.52 19.67 18.29
C LEU A 556 0.29 19.87 16.79
N CYS A 557 0.39 21.11 16.32
CA CYS A 557 0.27 21.47 14.90
C CYS A 557 1.28 20.70 14.04
N PHE A 558 2.55 20.71 14.46
CA PHE A 558 3.62 20.07 13.73
C PHE A 558 3.49 18.54 13.74
N LEU A 559 3.07 17.95 14.87
CA LEU A 559 2.75 16.53 14.97
C LEU A 559 1.64 16.12 13.99
N TYR A 560 0.55 16.89 13.90
CA TYR A 560 -0.53 16.61 12.95
C TYR A 560 -0.05 16.65 11.50
N ARG A 561 0.67 17.71 11.12
CA ARG A 561 1.25 17.85 9.77
C ARG A 561 2.15 16.65 9.43
N GLN A 562 3.02 16.24 10.35
CA GLN A 562 3.93 15.12 10.13
C GLN A 562 3.19 13.76 10.08
N LEU A 563 2.13 13.56 10.85
CA LEU A 563 1.28 12.38 10.73
C LEU A 563 0.53 12.34 9.38
N CYS A 564 0.01 13.49 8.92
CA CYS A 564 -0.61 13.62 7.60
C CYS A 564 0.38 13.31 6.47
N GLU A 565 1.60 13.85 6.53
CA GLU A 565 2.65 13.53 5.57
C GLU A 565 3.08 12.07 5.61
N ALA A 566 3.22 11.49 6.81
CA ALA A 566 3.58 10.10 6.98
C ALA A 566 2.57 9.16 6.29
N CYS A 567 1.28 9.50 6.25
CA CYS A 567 0.25 8.76 5.51
C CYS A 567 0.39 8.87 3.98
N ARG A 568 1.02 9.93 3.46
CA ARG A 568 1.23 10.15 2.02
C ARG A 568 2.53 9.55 1.47
N ARG A 569 3.53 9.30 2.33
CA ARG A 569 4.84 8.76 1.92
C ARG A 569 4.75 7.27 1.55
N THR A 570 5.14 6.92 0.33
CA THR A 570 5.12 5.56 -0.24
C THR A 570 6.49 4.86 -0.23
N ALA A 571 7.55 5.53 0.23
CA ALA A 571 8.91 5.00 0.29
C ALA A 571 9.10 4.00 1.45
N GLY A 572 9.88 2.94 1.22
CA GLY A 572 10.11 1.85 2.17
C GLY A 572 10.94 2.20 3.42
N SER A 573 11.55 3.39 3.48
CA SER A 573 12.38 3.88 4.60
C SER A 573 11.76 5.08 5.35
N ALA A 574 10.48 5.40 5.10
CA ALA A 574 9.86 6.61 5.63
C ALA A 574 9.67 6.56 7.16
N SER A 575 10.49 7.32 7.89
CA SER A 575 10.33 7.65 9.31
C SER A 575 9.13 8.59 9.54
N VAL A 576 8.65 8.64 10.79
CA VAL A 576 7.60 9.57 11.24
C VAL A 576 8.30 10.74 11.93
N GLY A 577 8.10 11.96 11.43
CA GLY A 577 8.56 13.19 12.07
C GLY A 577 7.57 13.69 13.13
N GLY A 578 7.89 14.83 13.75
CA GLY A 578 7.09 15.45 14.81
C GLY A 578 7.31 14.81 16.18
N CYS A 579 6.61 15.32 17.20
CA CYS A 579 6.82 14.87 18.59
C CYS A 579 6.29 13.45 18.86
N VAL A 580 7.03 12.43 18.42
CA VAL A 580 6.70 11.01 18.64
C VAL A 580 6.73 10.66 20.13
N TYR A 581 7.54 11.37 20.92
CA TYR A 581 7.54 11.23 22.38
C TYR A 581 6.17 11.54 22.98
N LEU A 582 5.52 12.64 22.58
CA LEU A 582 4.16 12.98 23.00
C LEU A 582 3.16 11.91 22.54
N LEU A 583 3.24 11.47 21.28
CA LEU A 583 2.37 10.44 20.74
C LEU A 583 2.49 9.12 21.53
N GLN A 584 3.71 8.75 21.91
CA GLN A 584 3.99 7.56 22.71
C GLN A 584 3.41 7.65 24.11
N LEU A 585 3.63 8.77 24.81
CA LEU A 585 3.04 9.00 26.15
C LEU A 585 1.51 9.00 26.11
N TRP A 586 0.94 9.64 25.09
CA TRP A 586 -0.50 9.64 24.84
C TRP A 586 -1.04 8.21 24.64
N MET A 587 -0.37 7.41 23.82
CA MET A 587 -0.73 6.00 23.63
C MET A 587 -0.68 5.23 24.94
N TRP A 588 0.37 5.40 25.75
CA TRP A 588 0.49 4.71 27.04
C TRP A 588 -0.60 5.12 28.03
N ALA A 589 -0.98 6.40 28.05
CA ALA A 589 -2.02 6.90 28.94
C ALA A 589 -3.42 6.38 28.55
N HIS A 590 -3.76 6.42 27.26
CA HIS A 590 -5.10 6.09 26.77
C HIS A 590 -5.27 4.61 26.45
N LEU A 591 -4.30 3.99 25.78
CA LEU A 591 -4.42 2.66 25.22
C LEU A 591 -3.70 1.63 26.11
N PRO A 592 -4.27 0.43 26.33
CA PRO A 592 -3.57 -0.66 26.98
C PRO A 592 -2.53 -1.31 26.06
N VAL A 593 -2.67 -1.13 24.74
CA VAL A 593 -1.80 -1.72 23.72
C VAL A 593 -0.39 -1.15 23.81
N GLY A 594 0.60 -2.02 24.01
CA GLY A 594 2.00 -1.60 24.16
C GLY A 594 2.29 -0.69 25.35
N ARG A 595 1.37 -0.63 26.31
CA ARG A 595 1.58 0.06 27.59
C ARG A 595 2.66 -0.68 28.38
N PRO A 596 3.74 -0.01 28.80
CA PRO A 596 4.83 -0.67 29.49
C PRO A 596 4.48 -0.90 30.97
N GLU A 597 5.23 -1.79 31.60
CA GLU A 597 5.14 -2.01 33.04
C GLU A 597 5.84 -0.86 33.77
N ILE A 598 5.14 -0.20 34.68
CA ILE A 598 5.69 0.91 35.47
C ILE A 598 6.62 0.33 36.55
N MET A 599 7.85 0.81 36.59
CA MET A 599 8.87 0.42 37.57
C MET A 599 8.96 1.45 38.71
N PRO A 600 9.62 1.13 39.84
CA PRO A 600 9.89 2.11 40.87
C PRO A 600 10.62 3.33 40.30
N ARG A 601 10.04 4.51 40.53
CA ARG A 601 10.51 5.78 39.98
C ARG A 601 11.79 6.21 40.68
N ARG A 602 12.59 7.03 40.00
CA ARG A 602 13.68 7.72 40.68
C ARG A 602 13.11 8.74 41.67
N PRO A 603 13.82 9.10 42.74
CA PRO A 603 13.43 10.26 43.53
C PRO A 603 13.53 11.52 42.66
N TRP A 604 12.49 12.36 42.68
CA TRP A 604 12.58 13.69 42.06
C TRP A 604 13.50 14.57 42.91
N PHE A 605 14.12 15.56 42.28
CA PHE A 605 15.06 16.48 42.94
C PHE A 605 14.43 17.11 44.20
N PRO A 606 15.01 16.90 45.40
CA PRO A 606 14.43 17.40 46.65
C PRO A 606 14.42 18.94 46.72
N GLY A 607 13.31 19.53 47.18
CA GLY A 607 13.23 20.97 47.46
C GLY A 607 13.08 21.89 46.23
N GLU A 608 12.80 21.33 45.05
CA GLU A 608 12.56 22.12 43.84
C GLU A 608 11.28 22.99 43.92
N MET A 609 11.33 24.14 43.24
CA MET A 609 10.19 25.06 43.18
C MET A 609 8.94 24.39 42.58
N PRO A 610 7.71 24.84 42.94
CA PRO A 610 6.47 24.27 42.39
C PRO A 610 6.40 24.18 40.86
N ARG A 611 7.06 25.10 40.14
CA ARG A 611 7.14 25.09 38.67
C ARG A 611 7.96 23.92 38.11
N ARG A 612 9.00 23.51 38.84
CA ARG A 612 9.98 22.47 38.45
C ARG A 612 9.64 21.09 39.00
N GLN A 613 8.46 20.95 39.60
CA GLN A 613 7.89 19.65 39.92
C GLN A 613 7.64 18.85 38.62
N PRO A 614 7.54 17.52 38.70
CA PRO A 614 7.33 16.68 37.52
C PRO A 614 5.99 16.92 36.83
N THR A 615 5.92 16.54 35.55
CA THR A 615 4.67 16.49 34.75
C THR A 615 4.02 15.10 34.82
N TRP A 616 2.87 14.92 34.16
CA TRP A 616 2.22 13.60 34.07
C TRP A 616 3.10 12.54 33.37
N ALA A 617 4.03 12.96 32.52
CA ALA A 617 4.98 12.04 31.88
C ALA A 617 5.84 11.28 32.90
N TYR A 618 6.00 11.81 34.11
CA TYR A 618 6.78 11.20 35.19
C TYR A 618 6.21 9.87 35.72
N ILE A 619 4.95 9.56 35.41
CA ILE A 619 4.39 8.22 35.62
C ILE A 619 5.18 7.17 34.84
N TRP A 620 5.74 7.57 33.70
CA TRP A 620 6.46 6.72 32.77
C TRP A 620 7.98 6.93 32.82
N ASP A 621 8.51 7.51 33.91
CA ASP A 621 9.96 7.76 34.09
C ASP A 621 10.79 6.47 33.99
N GLN A 622 10.49 5.50 34.85
CA GLN A 622 11.09 4.17 34.78
C GLN A 622 10.02 3.18 34.31
N VAL A 623 10.19 2.68 33.10
CA VAL A 623 9.27 1.73 32.49
C VAL A 623 10.02 0.54 31.94
N LYS A 624 9.45 -0.65 32.14
CA LYS A 624 9.94 -1.89 31.56
C LYS A 624 9.05 -2.25 30.38
N VAL A 625 9.60 -2.17 29.19
CA VAL A 625 8.92 -2.59 27.97
C VAL A 625 9.15 -4.10 27.81
N SER A 626 8.07 -4.89 27.74
CA SER A 626 8.18 -6.29 27.39
C SER A 626 8.71 -6.42 25.97
N HIS A 627 9.94 -6.92 25.82
CA HIS A 627 10.59 -7.07 24.51
C HIS A 627 9.89 -8.16 23.67
N THR A 628 8.85 -7.79 22.92
CA THR A 628 8.47 -8.54 21.71
C THR A 628 9.54 -8.31 20.66
N ARG A 629 10.04 -9.37 20.01
CA ARG A 629 10.97 -9.21 18.87
C ARG A 629 10.31 -8.26 17.85
N LEU A 630 11.00 -7.18 17.47
CA LEU A 630 10.49 -6.09 16.63
C LEU A 630 9.63 -6.56 15.45
N ASP A 631 9.98 -7.70 14.84
CA ASP A 631 9.39 -8.20 13.60
C ASP A 631 7.99 -8.85 13.77
N ARG A 632 7.44 -8.99 15.00
CA ARG A 632 5.97 -9.11 15.20
C ARG A 632 5.39 -8.01 16.09
N ALA A 633 6.18 -7.13 16.69
CA ALA A 633 5.61 -6.07 17.53
C ALA A 633 4.56 -5.27 16.73
N TYR A 634 4.82 -5.00 15.45
CA TYR A 634 3.85 -4.39 14.54
C TYR A 634 2.53 -5.17 14.42
N LEU A 635 2.59 -6.49 14.14
CA LEU A 635 1.40 -7.32 14.00
C LEU A 635 0.67 -7.57 15.33
N ASP A 636 1.43 -7.79 16.40
CA ASP A 636 0.91 -8.00 17.75
C ASP A 636 0.16 -6.73 18.22
N TYR A 637 0.76 -5.54 18.04
CA TYR A 637 0.10 -4.27 18.34
C TYR A 637 -1.07 -3.95 17.40
N ILE A 638 -1.03 -4.33 16.11
CA ILE A 638 -2.20 -4.17 15.23
C ILE A 638 -3.36 -5.03 15.73
N ASN A 639 -3.09 -6.30 16.03
CA ASN A 639 -4.11 -7.22 16.55
C ASN A 639 -4.68 -6.72 17.88
N GLU A 640 -3.81 -6.22 18.78
CA GLU A 640 -4.23 -5.63 20.05
C GLU A 640 -5.08 -4.36 19.83
N ILE A 641 -4.71 -3.49 18.87
CA ILE A 641 -5.48 -2.31 18.50
C ILE A 641 -6.84 -2.69 17.88
N ASP A 642 -6.90 -3.72 17.04
CA ASP A 642 -8.13 -4.23 16.43
C ASP A 642 -9.07 -4.88 17.45
N ALA A 643 -8.51 -5.45 18.51
CA ALA A 643 -9.26 -6.03 19.61
C ALA A 643 -9.75 -4.99 20.63
N LEU A 644 -9.36 -3.71 20.51
CA LEU A 644 -9.79 -2.68 21.44
C LEU A 644 -11.30 -2.47 21.40
N THR A 645 -11.87 -2.39 22.59
CA THR A 645 -13.26 -1.97 22.80
C THR A 645 -13.28 -0.64 23.54
N ALA A 646 -14.42 0.07 23.50
CA ALA A 646 -14.60 1.32 24.24
C ALA A 646 -14.31 1.17 25.75
N HIS A 647 -14.53 -0.02 26.33
CA HIS A 647 -14.33 -0.29 27.76
C HIS A 647 -12.87 -0.55 28.12
N SER A 648 -12.04 -1.00 27.17
CA SER A 648 -10.62 -1.29 27.41
C SER A 648 -9.72 -0.06 27.37
N VAL A 649 -10.26 1.09 26.94
CA VAL A 649 -9.52 2.33 26.76
C VAL A 649 -9.76 3.27 27.94
N ASN A 650 -8.69 3.90 28.39
CA ASN A 650 -8.79 4.96 29.38
C ASN A 650 -9.13 6.28 28.68
N TRP A 651 -10.37 6.73 28.81
CA TRP A 651 -10.84 7.95 28.15
C TRP A 651 -10.34 9.21 28.85
N GLN A 652 -10.16 9.17 30.17
CA GLN A 652 -9.83 10.34 30.99
C GLN A 652 -8.63 10.02 31.91
N PRO A 653 -7.42 9.85 31.34
CA PRO A 653 -6.26 9.40 32.12
C PRO A 653 -5.81 10.39 33.19
N TYR A 654 -6.25 11.65 33.09
CA TYR A 654 -5.86 12.74 33.98
C TYR A 654 -6.81 12.95 35.17
N GLN A 655 -7.84 12.13 35.35
CA GLN A 655 -8.72 12.22 36.51
C GLN A 655 -8.04 11.66 37.77
N GLY A 656 -8.18 12.37 38.90
CA GLY A 656 -7.65 11.95 40.20
C GLY A 656 -6.19 12.36 40.45
N GLU A 657 -5.83 13.61 40.13
CA GLU A 657 -4.46 14.15 40.36
C GLU A 657 -4.01 14.02 41.82
N ASP A 658 -4.93 14.13 42.79
CA ASP A 658 -4.67 13.97 44.22
C ASP A 658 -4.26 12.54 44.62
N ALA A 659 -4.51 11.54 43.76
CA ALA A 659 -4.15 10.15 44.00
C ALA A 659 -2.74 9.80 43.46
N LEU A 660 -2.02 10.76 42.88
CA LEU A 660 -0.66 10.53 42.39
C LEU A 660 0.33 10.43 43.56
N PRO A 661 1.34 9.54 43.46
CA PRO A 661 2.34 9.36 44.51
C PRO A 661 3.39 10.49 44.56
N PHE A 662 3.15 11.62 43.90
CA PHE A 662 4.05 12.76 43.76
C PHE A 662 3.26 14.03 43.44
N THR A 663 3.82 15.18 43.81
CA THR A 663 3.22 16.49 43.52
C THR A 663 3.49 16.89 42.08
N LEU A 664 2.44 17.26 41.33
CA LEU A 664 2.56 17.76 39.97
C LEU A 664 3.00 19.23 39.92
N SER A 665 3.68 19.60 38.84
CA SER A 665 3.88 21.02 38.53
C SER A 665 2.57 21.70 38.21
N PHE A 666 2.36 22.89 38.78
CA PHE A 666 1.18 23.72 38.51
C PHE A 666 1.03 24.06 37.03
N VAL A 667 2.12 23.99 36.25
CA VAL A 667 2.11 24.21 34.79
C VAL A 667 1.23 23.19 34.06
N CYS A 668 1.04 22.00 34.62
CA CYS A 668 0.17 20.97 34.04
C CYS A 668 -1.33 21.33 34.09
N GLY A 669 -1.73 22.35 34.85
CA GLY A 669 -3.13 22.79 34.98
C GLY A 669 -3.32 24.28 34.72
N LEU A 670 -2.38 24.96 34.07
CA LEU A 670 -2.45 26.41 33.87
C LEU A 670 -3.50 26.85 32.85
N ASP A 671 -3.75 26.05 31.81
CA ASP A 671 -4.58 26.43 30.66
C ASP A 671 -5.75 25.46 30.45
N GLU A 672 -6.32 24.92 31.53
CA GLU A 672 -7.41 23.92 31.46
C GLU A 672 -8.66 24.44 30.74
N ASP A 673 -8.89 25.76 30.77
CA ASP A 673 -9.96 26.44 30.06
C ASP A 673 -9.83 26.33 28.53
N LEU A 674 -8.61 26.11 28.01
CA LEU A 674 -8.33 26.06 26.58
C LEU A 674 -8.36 24.64 25.98
N TYR A 675 -8.46 23.59 26.79
CA TYR A 675 -8.36 22.20 26.32
C TYR A 675 -9.41 21.80 25.27
N ARG A 676 -10.58 22.44 25.31
CA ARG A 676 -11.69 22.17 24.39
C ARG A 676 -11.89 23.26 23.33
N MET A 677 -10.92 24.16 23.17
CA MET A 677 -10.99 25.23 22.18
C MET A 677 -10.95 24.66 20.75
N LYS A 678 -11.88 25.09 19.90
CA LYS A 678 -11.84 24.82 18.46
C LYS A 678 -11.09 25.96 17.77
N CYS A 679 -9.91 25.70 17.25
CA CYS A 679 -9.06 26.75 16.67
C CYS A 679 -8.09 26.20 15.63
N PRO A 680 -7.62 27.05 14.69
CA PRO A 680 -6.42 26.74 13.92
C PRO A 680 -5.20 26.80 14.85
N LEU A 681 -4.41 25.74 14.82
CA LEU A 681 -3.07 25.66 15.37
C LEU A 681 -2.11 26.12 14.28
N ILE A 682 -1.12 26.95 14.65
CA ILE A 682 -0.19 27.56 13.72
C ILE A 682 1.24 27.31 14.20
N CYS A 683 2.07 26.77 13.31
CA CYS A 683 3.49 26.55 13.48
C CYS A 683 4.21 26.79 12.16
N PHE A 684 4.68 28.03 11.94
CA PHE A 684 5.28 28.48 10.67
C PHE A 684 4.41 28.11 9.45
N TYR A 685 4.91 27.20 8.59
CA TYR A 685 4.20 26.73 7.39
C TYR A 685 3.08 25.72 7.70
N ALA A 686 3.13 25.08 8.87
CA ALA A 686 2.11 24.12 9.29
C ALA A 686 0.93 24.88 9.92
N ILE A 687 -0.25 24.70 9.31
CA ILE A 687 -1.52 25.22 9.82
C ILE A 687 -2.49 24.04 9.88
N GLU A 688 -2.94 23.67 11.07
CA GLU A 688 -3.81 22.51 11.30
C GLU A 688 -4.94 22.83 12.28
N TYR A 689 -6.11 22.20 12.14
CA TYR A 689 -7.26 22.47 13.02
C TYR A 689 -7.29 21.54 14.25
N HIS A 690 -7.54 22.13 15.42
CA HIS A 690 -7.89 21.41 16.65
C HIS A 690 -9.42 21.29 16.77
N LEU A 691 -9.95 20.06 16.72
CA LEU A 691 -11.39 19.74 16.68
C LEU A 691 -11.80 18.80 17.84
N PRO A 692 -11.77 19.28 19.10
CA PRO A 692 -12.00 18.46 20.29
C PRO A 692 -13.44 17.92 20.41
N ASP A 693 -14.40 18.47 19.67
CA ASP A 693 -15.78 17.97 19.62
C ASP A 693 -15.91 16.61 18.96
N ARG A 694 -14.95 16.21 18.12
CA ARG A 694 -14.91 14.87 17.51
C ARG A 694 -14.48 13.79 18.50
N VAL A 695 -13.88 14.20 19.62
CA VAL A 695 -13.36 13.32 20.67
C VAL A 695 -13.86 13.70 22.07
N ALA A 696 -15.10 14.20 22.15
CA ALA A 696 -15.75 14.64 23.38
C ALA A 696 -15.68 13.61 24.53
N ARG A 697 -15.63 12.30 24.20
CA ARG A 697 -15.41 11.23 25.18
C ARG A 697 -14.10 11.35 25.96
N GLN A 698 -13.02 11.86 25.35
CA GLN A 698 -11.74 12.11 26.03
C GLN A 698 -11.86 13.17 27.14
N PHE A 699 -12.91 13.99 27.09
CA PHE A 699 -13.23 15.01 28.09
C PHE A 699 -14.39 14.59 29.02
N GLY A 700 -14.79 13.31 29.00
CA GLY A 700 -15.91 12.79 29.81
C GLY A 700 -17.28 13.28 29.35
N MET A 701 -17.36 13.81 28.14
CA MET A 701 -18.60 14.30 27.56
C MET A 701 -19.21 13.26 26.63
N ARG A 702 -20.53 13.37 26.42
CA ARG A 702 -21.24 12.53 25.45
C ARG A 702 -20.79 12.90 24.03
N GLN A 703 -20.23 11.92 23.30
CA GLN A 703 -19.94 12.07 21.87
C GLN A 703 -21.25 12.08 21.07
N ILE A 704 -21.45 13.11 20.26
CA ILE A 704 -22.55 13.20 19.30
C ILE A 704 -22.10 12.55 17.98
N TRP A 705 -22.95 11.71 17.39
CA TRP A 705 -22.69 10.98 16.14
C TRP A 705 -23.83 11.20 15.14
N PRO A 706 -23.53 11.56 13.87
CA PRO A 706 -22.21 11.90 13.34
C PRO A 706 -21.74 13.29 13.82
N PRO A 707 -20.43 13.51 14.05
CA PRO A 707 -19.91 14.82 14.35
C PRO A 707 -20.10 15.77 13.15
N PRO A 708 -20.29 17.08 13.37
CA PRO A 708 -20.44 18.06 12.30
C PRO A 708 -19.25 18.01 11.33
N ALA A 709 -19.53 18.03 10.03
CA ALA A 709 -18.50 18.05 9.01
C ALA A 709 -17.82 19.43 8.98
N THR A 710 -16.58 19.48 9.46
CA THR A 710 -15.70 20.64 9.29
C THR A 710 -14.62 20.26 8.28
N SER A 711 -14.75 20.73 7.04
CA SER A 711 -13.72 20.50 6.02
C SER A 711 -12.45 21.25 6.42
N THR A 712 -11.36 20.54 6.73
CA THR A 712 -10.04 21.17 6.67
C THR A 712 -9.77 21.50 5.20
N SER A 713 -9.46 22.75 4.87
CA SER A 713 -9.30 23.17 3.48
C SER A 713 -8.16 22.38 2.83
N VAL A 714 -8.44 21.73 1.70
CA VAL A 714 -7.44 21.00 0.90
C VAL A 714 -6.30 21.95 0.47
N GLU A 715 -6.56 23.26 0.37
CA GLU A 715 -5.55 24.28 0.04
C GLU A 715 -4.54 24.52 1.16
N LEU A 716 -4.90 24.32 2.43
CA LEU A 716 -3.98 24.43 3.58
C LEU A 716 -3.02 23.23 3.68
N HIS A 717 -3.28 22.16 2.92
CA HIS A 717 -2.50 20.92 2.90
C HIS A 717 -1.63 20.73 1.63
N LYS A 718 -1.66 21.71 0.71
CA LYS A 718 -0.65 21.92 -0.34
C LYS A 718 0.57 22.61 0.26
#